data_AF-A0A1A5YAF3-F1
#
_entry.id   AF-A0A1A5YAF3-F1
#
_cell.length_a   1.000
_cell.length_b   1.000
_cell.length_c   1.000
_cell.angle_alpha   90.00
_cell.angle_beta   90.00
_cell.angle_gamma   90.00
#
_symmetry.space_group_name_H-M   'P 1'
#
loop_
_entity.id
_entity.type
_entity.pdbx_description
1 polymer ?
#
loop_
_entity_poly.entity_id
_entity_poly.type
_entity_poly.pdbx_seq_one_letter_code
_entity_poly.pdbx_strand_id
1 'polypeptide(L)'
;MRQEIVKSDVTVIGGGLAGVCAAIAAARLGQTVSLVQNRPVLGGNSSSEVRVWVCGATGHGVNRYARETGIMGELFAENQYRNPEGNPYLWDLVVLEAVRAESRITLFLNTDVHEVAMEPGDGELRRIQSATGWMMGSERKITFQSDMFLDCTGDGLLGCLAGADFRIGREARHEFNEDWAPEIADDITLGSTILFYTKDEGQPVRFVPPSFAKRIEETSIPIRRVIRSGDSGCHYWWIEWGGELDTVHENEAIRDELWSVIYGIWDYIKNSGKFEAENMTLEWVGSLPGKREYRRFVGDYVLNQNDIIAQRPFDDRVAFGGWSIDLHPPQGMYAQESGSKHYHPDGIYHIPFRSLYSCNVGNLMFAGRNISASHVAFGTTRVMATCAVMGEAAGTGAALCARDGVTPRELHAVRLEELQQTLLRQDASIIGLRNQDAHDMARSAKAAASSVLTKLSTGASAGTYALSHPAGLLFPVAGKLDKLKLLVDVVDAETPSELTISLYGTGRPENYIPAELIQSLAIVVPSGKEQWVEVPFHYETNEPCNVFVTIEGHEGVRLHQSAQPLFGVLCFAGRDGSSPDFAHFMESQKTIAWSMDGLNRTPFCAVVEPETEAYAPASIINGYTRPYGGPQLWMSEAMSEGGEEWISLTWEQEVAASEIRIIFNDDVNEDLINLHHHRTPFEILPELVRDYRLEGLTEQGWRTLHRETGNRKRLRVHRLERPEAITALRLVVESTNGSPYAQVVEIRVYE
;
A
#
# COMPACT_ATOMS: atom_id res chain seq x y z
N MET A 1 32.53 -29.98 4.09
CA MET A 1 31.98 -28.62 4.17
C MET A 1 32.67 -27.71 3.17
N ARG A 2 31.92 -27.18 2.20
CA ARG A 2 32.45 -26.27 1.18
C ARG A 2 32.48 -24.85 1.75
N GLN A 3 33.65 -24.22 1.73
CA GLN A 3 33.81 -22.80 2.06
C GLN A 3 33.66 -21.98 0.79
N GLU A 4 32.93 -20.87 0.87
CA GLU A 4 32.66 -20.01 -0.28
C GLU A 4 32.66 -18.54 0.16
N ILE A 5 33.26 -17.69 -0.67
CA ILE A 5 33.22 -16.25 -0.50
C ILE A 5 32.44 -15.68 -1.67
N VAL A 6 31.38 -14.94 -1.38
CA VAL A 6 30.55 -14.24 -2.35
C VAL A 6 30.80 -12.75 -2.19
N LYS A 7 31.11 -12.08 -3.29
CA LYS A 7 31.26 -10.63 -3.35
C LYS A 7 30.13 -10.04 -4.17
N SER A 8 29.54 -8.98 -3.65
CA SER A 8 28.45 -8.23 -4.28
C SER A 8 28.48 -6.80 -3.75
N ASP A 9 27.92 -5.85 -4.48
CA ASP A 9 27.88 -4.46 -4.04
C ASP A 9 26.96 -4.30 -2.81
N VAL A 10 25.87 -5.08 -2.79
CA VAL A 10 24.86 -5.06 -1.72
C VAL A 10 24.53 -6.48 -1.24
N THR A 11 24.53 -6.69 0.08
CA THR A 11 23.98 -7.91 0.71
C THR A 11 22.70 -7.58 1.47
N VAL A 12 21.60 -8.26 1.11
CA VAL A 12 20.30 -8.15 1.79
C VAL A 12 20.02 -9.45 2.53
N ILE A 13 19.81 -9.38 3.84
CA ILE A 13 19.55 -10.55 4.69
C ILE A 13 18.10 -10.50 5.17
N GLY A 14 17.29 -11.47 4.73
CA GLY A 14 15.86 -11.56 4.97
C GLY A 14 15.05 -11.46 3.67
N GLY A 15 14.39 -12.55 3.30
CA GLY A 15 13.58 -12.67 2.08
C GLY A 15 12.10 -12.30 2.25
N GLY A 16 11.75 -11.48 3.24
CA GLY A 16 10.42 -10.85 3.35
C GLY A 16 10.19 -9.81 2.26
N LEU A 17 8.98 -9.24 2.17
CA LEU A 17 8.69 -8.24 1.12
C LEU A 17 9.60 -7.02 1.18
N ALA A 18 10.04 -6.57 2.37
CA ALA A 18 11.05 -5.53 2.50
C ALA A 18 12.37 -5.90 1.81
N GLY A 19 12.91 -7.08 2.09
CA GLY A 19 14.17 -7.52 1.48
C GLY A 19 14.07 -7.86 0.00
N VAL A 20 12.94 -8.42 -0.44
CA VAL A 20 12.65 -8.64 -1.87
C VAL A 20 12.64 -7.31 -2.63
N CYS A 21 11.88 -6.32 -2.15
CA CYS A 21 11.80 -5.02 -2.81
C CYS A 21 13.14 -4.28 -2.75
N ALA A 22 13.88 -4.38 -1.65
CA ALA A 22 15.21 -3.80 -1.54
C ALA A 22 16.21 -4.40 -2.55
N ALA A 23 16.22 -5.73 -2.69
CA ALA A 23 17.10 -6.42 -3.62
C ALA A 23 16.78 -6.08 -5.08
N ILE A 24 15.50 -6.06 -5.45
CA ILE A 24 15.04 -5.67 -6.79
C ILE A 24 15.39 -4.20 -7.09
N ALA A 25 15.13 -3.29 -6.15
CA ALA A 25 15.45 -1.87 -6.32
C ALA A 25 16.95 -1.65 -6.58
N ALA A 26 17.82 -2.28 -5.78
CA ALA A 26 19.26 -2.17 -5.95
C ALA A 26 19.75 -2.80 -7.27
N ALA A 27 19.23 -3.96 -7.64
CA ALA A 27 19.58 -4.64 -8.89
C ALA A 27 19.19 -3.82 -10.13
N ARG A 28 18.00 -3.20 -10.12
CA ARG A 28 17.52 -2.33 -11.22
C ARG A 28 18.35 -1.07 -11.40
N LEU A 29 19.08 -0.65 -10.35
CA LEU A 29 20.04 0.47 -10.38
C LEU A 29 21.47 0.03 -10.72
N GLY A 30 21.65 -1.22 -11.15
CA GLY A 30 22.91 -1.73 -11.69
C GLY A 30 23.80 -2.43 -10.66
N GLN A 31 23.40 -2.52 -9.39
CA GLN A 31 24.20 -3.17 -8.36
C GLN A 31 24.08 -4.70 -8.44
N THR A 32 25.16 -5.40 -8.13
CA THR A 32 25.14 -6.84 -7.85
C THR A 32 24.65 -7.08 -6.43
N VAL A 33 23.70 -8.01 -6.26
CA VAL A 33 23.00 -8.21 -4.99
C VAL A 33 23.09 -9.66 -4.54
N SER A 34 23.43 -9.88 -3.28
CA SER A 34 23.22 -11.16 -2.59
C SER A 34 21.95 -11.07 -1.74
N LEU A 35 20.87 -11.73 -2.17
CA LEU A 35 19.64 -11.85 -1.38
C LEU A 35 19.66 -13.17 -0.61
N VAL A 36 19.76 -13.08 0.71
CA VAL A 36 19.94 -14.24 1.61
C VAL A 36 18.68 -14.45 2.43
N GLN A 37 18.12 -15.66 2.37
CA GLN A 37 16.90 -16.03 3.10
C GLN A 37 17.13 -17.38 3.80
N ASN A 38 16.80 -17.45 5.09
CA ASN A 38 17.04 -18.65 5.89
C ASN A 38 16.08 -19.81 5.61
N ARG A 39 15.08 -19.60 4.77
CA ARG A 39 13.99 -20.53 4.46
C ARG A 39 13.82 -20.78 2.95
N PRO A 40 13.01 -21.77 2.51
CA PRO A 40 12.93 -22.15 1.11
C PRO A 40 12.05 -21.26 0.24
N VAL A 41 11.29 -20.32 0.83
CA VAL A 41 10.40 -19.41 0.10
C VAL A 41 10.65 -17.95 0.49
N LEU A 42 10.26 -17.05 -0.42
CA LEU A 42 10.27 -15.60 -0.24
C LEU A 42 8.90 -15.10 0.18
N GLY A 43 8.80 -13.84 0.60
CA GLY A 43 7.55 -13.19 1.01
C GLY A 43 7.39 -13.07 2.53
N GLY A 44 8.23 -13.74 3.32
CA GLY A 44 8.22 -13.62 4.78
C GLY A 44 6.89 -14.10 5.37
N ASN A 45 6.23 -13.27 6.19
CA ASN A 45 4.92 -13.63 6.76
C ASN A 45 3.80 -13.74 5.72
N SER A 46 3.98 -13.21 4.50
CA SER A 46 3.00 -13.36 3.41
C SER A 46 3.13 -14.66 2.63
N SER A 47 4.23 -15.39 2.83
CA SER A 47 4.51 -16.63 2.12
C SER A 47 3.55 -17.76 2.52
N SER A 48 3.57 -18.85 1.76
CA SER A 48 2.81 -20.07 2.10
C SER A 48 3.11 -20.67 3.47
N GLU A 49 4.23 -20.31 4.10
CA GLU A 49 4.64 -20.80 5.43
C GLU A 49 3.82 -20.18 6.58
N VAL A 50 3.30 -18.96 6.40
CA VAL A 50 2.61 -18.20 7.46
C VAL A 50 1.25 -17.66 7.00
N ARG A 51 1.10 -17.31 5.72
CA ARG A 51 -0.16 -16.94 5.04
C ARG A 51 -0.86 -15.70 5.59
N VAL A 52 -0.09 -14.75 6.13
CA VAL A 52 -0.64 -13.43 6.51
C VAL A 52 -0.95 -12.64 5.25
N TRP A 53 -2.07 -11.93 5.24
CA TRP A 53 -2.43 -11.06 4.13
C TRP A 53 -1.50 -9.86 3.99
N VAL A 54 -1.12 -9.54 2.75
CA VAL A 54 -0.37 -8.33 2.42
C VAL A 54 -1.32 -7.13 2.42
N CYS A 55 -1.49 -6.55 3.60
CA CYS A 55 -2.17 -5.27 3.78
C CYS A 55 -1.17 -4.11 3.68
N GLY A 56 -1.69 -2.88 3.67
CA GLY A 56 -0.90 -1.66 3.48
C GLY A 56 -1.65 -0.39 3.85
N ALA A 57 -1.23 0.71 3.24
CA ALA A 57 -1.76 2.05 3.50
C ALA A 57 -3.24 2.21 3.15
N THR A 58 -3.78 1.42 2.23
CA THR A 58 -5.22 1.39 1.91
C THR A 58 -6.09 1.03 3.14
N GLY A 59 -5.58 0.20 4.05
CA GLY A 59 -6.27 -0.14 5.29
C GLY A 59 -7.65 -0.76 5.08
N HIS A 60 -7.81 -1.64 4.09
CA HIS A 60 -9.12 -2.21 3.70
C HIS A 60 -10.13 -1.16 3.23
N GLY A 61 -9.66 -0.24 2.39
CA GLY A 61 -10.46 0.86 1.86
C GLY A 61 -10.78 1.93 2.91
N VAL A 62 -10.04 2.00 4.02
CA VAL A 62 -10.16 3.08 5.02
C VAL A 62 -9.45 4.35 4.55
N ASN A 63 -8.32 4.24 3.87
CA ASN A 63 -7.72 5.37 3.14
C ASN A 63 -8.05 5.30 1.65
N ARG A 64 -8.00 6.46 0.97
CA ARG A 64 -8.31 6.57 -0.46
C ARG A 64 -7.05 6.89 -1.24
N TYR A 65 -7.00 6.36 -2.47
CA TYR A 65 -5.83 6.48 -3.35
C TYR A 65 -4.49 6.14 -2.68
N ALA A 66 -4.51 5.22 -1.72
CA ALA A 66 -3.39 4.95 -0.83
C ALA A 66 -2.63 3.66 -1.16
N ARG A 67 -3.04 2.88 -2.17
CA ARG A 67 -2.32 1.66 -2.54
C ARG A 67 -0.86 1.98 -2.89
N GLU A 68 0.04 1.09 -2.46
CA GLU A 68 1.45 1.15 -2.78
C GLU A 68 1.69 0.93 -4.28
N THR A 69 2.58 1.73 -4.85
CA THR A 69 3.10 1.63 -6.23
C THR A 69 4.53 1.08 -6.23
N GLY A 70 5.28 1.21 -7.33
CA GLY A 70 6.65 0.69 -7.43
C GLY A 70 6.66 -0.84 -7.46
N ILE A 71 7.66 -1.45 -6.83
CA ILE A 71 7.85 -2.91 -6.86
C ILE A 71 6.68 -3.63 -6.20
N MET A 72 6.12 -3.09 -5.10
CA MET A 72 4.96 -3.69 -4.45
C MET A 72 3.71 -3.60 -5.34
N GLY A 73 3.52 -2.48 -6.04
CA GLY A 73 2.43 -2.32 -7.02
C GLY A 73 2.53 -3.33 -8.17
N GLU A 74 3.74 -3.59 -8.68
CA GLU A 74 3.99 -4.63 -9.68
C GLU A 74 3.58 -6.02 -9.17
N LEU A 75 3.95 -6.35 -7.93
CA LEU A 75 3.60 -7.65 -7.32
C LEU A 75 2.09 -7.80 -7.11
N PHE A 76 1.39 -6.75 -6.68
CA PHE A 76 -0.07 -6.79 -6.53
C PHE A 76 -0.77 -7.00 -7.88
N ALA A 77 -0.40 -6.23 -8.90
CA ALA A 77 -1.00 -6.34 -10.24
C ALA A 77 -0.72 -7.72 -10.88
N GLU A 78 0.49 -8.26 -10.72
CA GLU A 78 0.81 -9.58 -11.25
C GLU A 78 0.11 -10.71 -10.49
N ASN A 79 -0.04 -10.59 -9.16
CA ASN A 79 -0.82 -11.55 -8.36
C ASN A 79 -2.30 -11.52 -8.72
N GLN A 80 -2.88 -10.34 -8.95
CA GLN A 80 -4.28 -10.22 -9.39
C GLN A 80 -4.52 -11.00 -10.69
N TYR A 81 -3.59 -10.94 -11.64
CA TYR A 81 -3.71 -11.62 -12.92
C TYR A 81 -3.45 -13.13 -12.83
N ARG A 82 -2.41 -13.57 -12.10
CA ARG A 82 -1.99 -14.99 -12.09
C ARG A 82 -2.61 -15.83 -10.98
N ASN A 83 -3.15 -15.18 -9.97
CA ASN A 83 -3.64 -15.81 -8.75
C ASN A 83 -4.99 -15.25 -8.31
N PRO A 84 -6.03 -15.20 -9.18
CA PRO A 84 -7.33 -14.63 -8.85
C PRO A 84 -8.09 -15.41 -7.74
N GLU A 85 -7.64 -16.62 -7.39
CA GLU A 85 -8.18 -17.43 -6.30
C GLU A 85 -7.47 -17.24 -4.96
N GLY A 86 -6.34 -16.52 -4.92
CA GLY A 86 -5.64 -16.21 -3.67
C GLY A 86 -4.89 -17.40 -3.11
N ASN A 87 -4.34 -18.26 -3.98
CA ASN A 87 -3.55 -19.42 -3.60
C ASN A 87 -2.17 -18.99 -3.06
N PRO A 88 -1.79 -19.40 -1.84
CA PRO A 88 -0.54 -18.97 -1.24
C PRO A 88 0.72 -19.46 -1.98
N TYR A 89 0.66 -20.60 -2.66
CA TYR A 89 1.81 -21.11 -3.42
C TYR A 89 1.99 -20.39 -4.75
N LEU A 90 0.90 -19.91 -5.36
CA LEU A 90 1.01 -19.07 -6.56
C LEU A 90 1.58 -17.68 -6.19
N TRP A 91 1.24 -17.15 -5.02
CA TRP A 91 1.88 -15.95 -4.49
C TRP A 91 3.40 -16.13 -4.30
N ASP A 92 3.84 -17.25 -3.71
CA ASP A 92 5.27 -17.55 -3.58
C ASP A 92 5.98 -17.55 -4.95
N LEU A 93 5.33 -18.09 -5.99
CA LEU A 93 5.87 -18.08 -7.36
C LEU A 93 5.93 -16.67 -7.96
N VAL A 94 4.92 -15.84 -7.76
CA VAL A 94 4.92 -14.43 -8.20
C VAL A 94 6.12 -13.69 -7.60
N VAL A 95 6.34 -13.83 -6.30
CA VAL A 95 7.48 -13.19 -5.61
C VAL A 95 8.82 -13.76 -6.09
N LEU A 96 8.92 -15.08 -6.25
CA LEU A 96 10.14 -15.73 -6.71
C LEU A 96 10.51 -15.33 -8.15
N GLU A 97 9.53 -15.27 -9.05
CA GLU A 97 9.76 -14.88 -10.43
C GLU A 97 10.13 -13.40 -10.56
N ALA A 98 9.56 -12.52 -9.73
CA ALA A 98 9.99 -11.11 -9.68
C ALA A 98 11.48 -10.97 -9.33
N VAL A 99 11.97 -11.75 -8.36
CA VAL A 99 13.41 -11.78 -8.02
C VAL A 99 14.24 -12.40 -9.15
N ARG A 100 13.77 -13.50 -9.76
CA ARG A 100 14.51 -14.19 -10.84
C ARG A 100 14.57 -13.40 -12.14
N ALA A 101 13.65 -12.48 -12.36
CA ALA A 101 13.70 -11.57 -13.50
C ALA A 101 14.92 -10.64 -13.45
N GLU A 102 15.47 -10.40 -12.26
CA GLU A 102 16.60 -9.50 -12.05
C GLU A 102 17.94 -10.25 -12.10
N SER A 103 18.61 -10.20 -13.26
CA SER A 103 19.87 -10.92 -13.51
C SER A 103 21.04 -10.59 -12.58
N ARG A 104 20.98 -9.45 -11.86
CA ARG A 104 22.02 -9.02 -10.92
C ARG A 104 21.79 -9.51 -9.49
N ILE A 105 20.69 -10.21 -9.22
CA ILE A 105 20.43 -10.84 -7.93
C ILE A 105 20.93 -12.28 -7.94
N THR A 106 21.80 -12.61 -7.00
CA THR A 106 22.09 -13.99 -6.62
C THR A 106 21.29 -14.34 -5.38
N LEU A 107 20.38 -15.30 -5.52
CA LEU A 107 19.46 -15.72 -4.46
C LEU A 107 20.02 -16.92 -3.67
N PHE A 108 20.09 -16.79 -2.35
CA PHE A 108 20.55 -17.81 -1.41
C PHE A 108 19.42 -18.19 -0.44
N LEU A 109 18.56 -19.13 -0.86
CA LEU A 109 17.53 -19.72 -0.01
C LEU A 109 18.14 -20.73 0.99
N ASN A 110 17.42 -21.04 2.06
CA ASN A 110 17.85 -21.96 3.11
C ASN A 110 19.25 -21.66 3.67
N THR A 111 19.60 -20.38 3.77
CA THR A 111 20.91 -19.91 4.25
C THR A 111 20.74 -19.11 5.51
N ASP A 112 21.11 -19.69 6.65
CA ASP A 112 20.97 -19.08 7.97
C ASP A 112 22.23 -18.29 8.31
N VAL A 113 22.12 -16.97 8.51
CA VAL A 113 23.27 -16.09 8.83
C VAL A 113 23.39 -15.97 10.34
N HIS A 114 24.59 -16.23 10.87
CA HIS A 114 24.81 -16.27 12.32
C HIS A 114 26.17 -15.68 12.76
N GLU A 115 27.01 -15.24 11.82
CA GLU A 115 28.32 -14.65 12.08
C GLU A 115 28.45 -13.31 11.33
N VAL A 116 28.95 -12.27 12.00
CA VAL A 116 29.27 -10.97 11.38
C VAL A 116 30.69 -10.58 11.79
N ALA A 117 31.51 -10.17 10.82
CA ALA A 117 32.83 -9.61 11.04
C ALA A 117 32.81 -8.11 10.74
N MET A 118 33.34 -7.32 11.67
CA MET A 118 33.49 -5.86 11.52
C MET A 118 34.88 -5.53 11.00
N GLU A 119 35.00 -4.41 10.29
CA GLU A 119 36.32 -3.87 9.91
C GLU A 119 37.13 -3.48 11.16
N PRO A 120 38.47 -3.68 11.16
CA PRO A 120 39.31 -3.27 12.27
C PRO A 120 39.47 -1.74 12.30
N GLY A 121 39.20 -1.12 13.45
CA GLY A 121 39.40 0.32 13.66
C GLY A 121 38.63 0.87 14.86
N ASP A 122 38.95 2.10 15.26
CA ASP A 122 38.32 2.88 16.33
C ASP A 122 37.54 4.09 15.79
N GLY A 123 37.24 4.12 14.49
CA GLY A 123 36.45 5.18 13.86
C GLY A 123 35.06 5.35 14.47
N GLU A 124 34.51 6.56 14.38
CA GLU A 124 33.21 6.91 14.99
C GLU A 124 32.04 6.04 14.49
N LEU A 125 32.09 5.57 13.24
CA LEU A 125 31.13 4.64 12.65
C LEU A 125 31.79 3.31 12.31
N ARG A 126 31.33 2.23 12.96
CA ARG A 126 31.77 0.87 12.65
C ARG A 126 31.25 0.45 11.28
N ARG A 127 31.97 -0.44 10.60
CA ARG A 127 31.59 -0.97 9.29
C ARG A 127 31.59 -2.50 9.30
N ILE A 128 30.56 -3.08 8.70
CA ILE A 128 30.47 -4.53 8.48
C ILE A 128 31.41 -4.89 7.35
N GLN A 129 32.35 -5.80 7.60
CA GLN A 129 33.24 -6.36 6.60
C GLN A 129 32.58 -7.54 5.87
N SER A 130 31.91 -8.42 6.63
CA SER A 130 31.24 -9.58 6.07
C SER A 130 30.17 -10.16 7.00
N ALA A 131 29.19 -10.83 6.40
CA ALA A 131 28.24 -11.70 7.10
C ALA A 131 28.45 -13.14 6.63
N THR A 132 28.41 -14.12 7.53
CA THR A 132 28.61 -15.52 7.19
C THR A 132 27.42 -16.36 7.62
N GLY A 133 26.95 -17.20 6.69
CA GLY A 133 25.82 -18.08 6.91
C GLY A 133 26.06 -19.52 6.47
N TRP A 134 25.14 -20.38 6.91
CA TRP A 134 25.15 -21.82 6.71
C TRP A 134 23.98 -22.26 5.84
N MET A 135 24.28 -22.94 4.73
CA MET A 135 23.30 -23.57 3.86
C MET A 135 23.32 -25.09 4.08
N MET A 136 22.46 -25.55 4.98
CA MET A 136 22.45 -26.95 5.44
C MET A 136 22.34 -27.95 4.30
N GLY A 137 21.38 -27.75 3.38
CA GLY A 137 21.09 -28.71 2.32
C GLY A 137 22.21 -28.91 1.29
N SER A 138 23.20 -28.02 1.24
CA SER A 138 24.37 -28.12 0.34
C SER A 138 25.70 -28.15 1.08
N GLU A 139 25.68 -28.21 2.41
CA GLU A 139 26.85 -28.15 3.28
C GLU A 139 27.83 -26.99 2.95
N ARG A 140 27.29 -25.81 2.63
CA ARG A 140 28.06 -24.61 2.27
C ARG A 140 28.10 -23.63 3.44
N LYS A 141 29.31 -23.26 3.86
CA LYS A 141 29.56 -22.08 4.71
C LYS A 141 29.91 -20.93 3.76
N ILE A 142 29.06 -19.91 3.72
CA ILE A 142 29.13 -18.84 2.72
C ILE A 142 29.38 -17.52 3.45
N THR A 143 30.48 -16.84 3.10
CA THR A 143 30.83 -15.52 3.60
C THR A 143 30.51 -14.48 2.53
N PHE A 144 29.59 -13.57 2.85
CA PHE A 144 29.14 -12.47 2.00
C PHE A 144 29.94 -11.20 2.33
N GLN A 145 30.59 -10.62 1.33
CA GLN A 145 31.35 -9.37 1.43
C GLN A 145 30.71 -8.33 0.50
N SER A 146 30.34 -7.18 1.06
CA SER A 146 29.67 -6.11 0.34
C SER A 146 30.01 -4.73 0.88
N ASP A 147 29.84 -3.71 0.04
CA ASP A 147 29.99 -2.33 0.46
C ASP A 147 28.85 -1.89 1.37
N MET A 148 27.63 -2.37 1.07
CA MET A 148 26.41 -2.10 1.83
C MET A 148 25.70 -3.38 2.29
N PHE A 149 25.14 -3.31 3.50
CA PHE A 149 24.34 -4.38 4.10
C PHE A 149 22.94 -3.89 4.49
N LEU A 150 21.92 -4.70 4.20
CA LEU A 150 20.54 -4.46 4.63
C LEU A 150 20.06 -5.58 5.55
N ASP A 151 19.62 -5.22 6.75
CA ASP A 151 18.88 -6.13 7.63
C ASP A 151 17.37 -6.05 7.34
N CYS A 152 16.83 -7.13 6.79
CA CYS A 152 15.40 -7.33 6.52
C CYS A 152 14.89 -8.62 7.20
N THR A 153 15.58 -9.11 8.25
CA THR A 153 15.30 -10.41 8.89
C THR A 153 14.04 -10.43 9.76
N GLY A 154 13.39 -9.29 9.97
CA GLY A 154 12.22 -9.13 10.85
C GLY A 154 12.56 -9.09 12.33
N ASP A 155 13.49 -9.94 12.78
CA ASP A 155 13.94 -10.02 14.18
C ASP A 155 15.19 -9.13 14.44
N GLY A 156 15.69 -8.44 13.42
CA GLY A 156 16.86 -7.55 13.50
C GLY A 156 18.17 -8.28 13.80
N LEU A 157 18.39 -9.44 13.17
CA LEU A 157 19.52 -10.31 13.47
C LEU A 157 20.87 -9.74 13.01
N LEU A 158 20.97 -9.28 11.76
CA LEU A 158 22.22 -8.78 11.18
C LEU A 158 22.69 -7.53 11.93
N GLY A 159 21.82 -6.57 12.16
CA GLY A 159 22.18 -5.36 12.88
C GLY A 159 22.55 -5.64 14.33
N CYS A 160 21.87 -6.57 15.02
CA CYS A 160 22.25 -7.01 16.35
C CYS A 160 23.67 -7.60 16.38
N LEU A 161 23.98 -8.50 15.44
CA LEU A 161 25.32 -9.11 15.32
C LEU A 161 26.40 -8.11 14.92
N ALA A 162 26.05 -7.08 14.15
CA ALA A 162 26.95 -5.96 13.82
C ALA A 162 27.12 -4.96 14.99
N GLY A 163 26.36 -5.14 16.08
CA GLY A 163 26.35 -4.27 17.24
C GLY A 163 25.65 -2.93 17.01
N ALA A 164 24.72 -2.84 16.07
CA ALA A 164 23.87 -1.67 15.88
C ALA A 164 22.98 -1.43 17.10
N ASP A 165 22.67 -0.16 17.40
CA ASP A 165 21.77 0.17 18.51
C ASP A 165 20.33 -0.24 18.18
N PHE A 166 19.65 -0.85 19.15
CA PHE A 166 18.25 -1.26 19.02
C PHE A 166 17.52 -1.16 20.35
N ARG A 167 16.19 -1.22 20.26
CA ARG A 167 15.25 -1.28 21.37
C ARG A 167 14.41 -2.56 21.27
N ILE A 168 13.93 -3.02 22.42
CA ILE A 168 12.96 -4.10 22.56
C ILE A 168 11.88 -3.59 23.52
N GLY A 169 10.66 -4.08 23.36
CA GLY A 169 9.58 -3.76 24.29
C GLY A 169 8.94 -2.41 24.04
N ARG A 170 8.50 -1.72 25.08
CA ARG A 170 7.74 -0.45 24.99
C ARG A 170 8.48 0.66 25.70
N GLU A 171 8.65 1.78 25.03
CA GLU A 171 9.25 2.98 25.62
C GLU A 171 8.31 3.64 26.64
N ALA A 172 8.89 4.39 27.57
CA ALA A 172 8.09 5.13 28.55
C ALA A 172 7.41 6.34 27.88
N ARG A 173 6.18 6.66 28.30
CA ARG A 173 5.37 7.75 27.76
C ARG A 173 6.11 9.08 27.66
N HIS A 174 6.91 9.42 28.66
CA HIS A 174 7.64 10.69 28.73
C HIS A 174 8.84 10.78 27.77
N GLU A 175 9.29 9.67 27.19
CA GLU A 175 10.45 9.65 26.29
C GLU A 175 10.13 10.31 24.94
N PHE A 176 8.96 10.01 24.38
CA PHE A 176 8.49 10.56 23.10
C PHE A 176 7.19 11.38 23.23
N ASN A 177 6.65 11.52 24.45
CA ASN A 177 5.34 12.11 24.73
C ASN A 177 4.21 11.38 23.99
N GLU A 178 4.16 10.06 24.10
CA GLU A 178 3.20 9.20 23.40
C GLU A 178 2.08 8.75 24.34
N ASP A 179 0.86 9.27 24.14
CA ASP A 179 -0.28 8.97 25.02
C ASP A 179 -0.57 7.47 25.17
N TRP A 180 -0.27 6.67 24.15
CA TRP A 180 -0.54 5.23 24.14
C TRP A 180 0.63 4.39 24.66
N ALA A 181 1.77 5.00 24.97
CA ALA A 181 2.89 4.32 25.61
C ALA A 181 2.64 4.13 27.13
N PRO A 182 3.24 3.08 27.73
CA PRO A 182 3.17 2.85 29.17
C PRO A 182 3.89 3.94 29.96
N GLU A 183 3.55 4.13 31.23
CA GLU A 183 4.20 5.16 32.07
C GLU A 183 5.69 4.87 32.30
N ILE A 184 6.03 3.59 32.40
CA ILE A 184 7.38 3.06 32.62
C ILE A 184 7.68 2.12 31.46
N ALA A 185 8.92 2.17 30.96
CA ALA A 185 9.37 1.27 29.90
C ALA A 185 9.42 -0.18 30.40
N ASP A 186 9.13 -1.12 29.52
CA ASP A 186 9.18 -2.56 29.78
C ASP A 186 9.58 -3.34 28.52
N ASP A 187 9.84 -4.63 28.68
CA ASP A 187 10.28 -5.51 27.58
C ASP A 187 9.10 -6.21 26.86
N ILE A 188 7.86 -5.72 27.05
CA ILE A 188 6.65 -6.35 26.50
C ILE A 188 6.52 -6.06 25.00
N THR A 189 6.27 -7.10 24.19
CA THR A 189 6.07 -6.97 22.75
C THR A 189 4.65 -7.34 22.34
N LEU A 190 4.32 -7.13 21.06
CA LEU A 190 3.22 -7.84 20.43
C LEU A 190 3.50 -9.35 20.41
N GLY A 191 2.46 -10.17 20.59
CA GLY A 191 2.56 -11.62 20.57
C GLY A 191 2.78 -12.19 19.16
N SER A 192 2.97 -13.51 19.09
CA SER A 192 3.06 -14.22 17.82
C SER A 192 1.72 -14.85 17.46
N THR A 193 1.45 -14.97 16.16
CA THR A 193 0.23 -15.60 15.63
C THR A 193 0.55 -16.88 14.86
N ILE A 194 -0.31 -17.89 14.96
CA ILE A 194 -0.35 -19.02 14.02
C ILE A 194 -1.75 -19.08 13.43
N LEU A 195 -1.82 -19.28 12.12
CA LEU A 195 -3.08 -19.38 11.39
C LEU A 195 -3.39 -20.85 11.06
N PHE A 196 -4.66 -21.13 10.79
CA PHE A 196 -5.11 -22.40 10.25
C PHE A 196 -6.16 -22.19 9.17
N TYR A 197 -6.21 -23.09 8.20
CA TYR A 197 -7.19 -23.07 7.11
C TYR A 197 -8.07 -24.31 7.18
N THR A 198 -9.34 -24.12 6.86
CA THR A 198 -10.33 -25.19 6.75
C THR A 198 -10.85 -25.28 5.32
N LYS A 199 -11.37 -26.45 4.96
CA LYS A 199 -11.87 -26.74 3.62
C LYS A 199 -13.09 -27.65 3.70
N ASP A 200 -14.08 -27.44 2.84
CA ASP A 200 -15.20 -28.36 2.67
C ASP A 200 -14.80 -29.51 1.73
N GLU A 201 -14.92 -30.76 2.20
CA GLU A 201 -14.64 -31.96 1.40
C GLU A 201 -15.89 -32.50 0.68
N GLY A 202 -17.06 -31.88 0.87
CA GLY A 202 -18.33 -32.30 0.28
C GLY A 202 -18.89 -33.61 0.83
N GLN A 203 -18.23 -34.20 1.83
CA GLN A 203 -18.62 -35.44 2.49
C GLN A 203 -18.24 -35.39 3.98
N PRO A 204 -18.93 -36.14 4.86
CA PRO A 204 -18.65 -36.11 6.29
C PRO A 204 -17.20 -36.48 6.61
N VAL A 205 -16.51 -35.62 7.37
CA VAL A 205 -15.13 -35.82 7.84
C VAL A 205 -15.15 -36.06 9.34
N ARG A 206 -14.43 -37.07 9.82
CA ARG A 206 -14.24 -37.30 11.27
C ARG A 206 -12.96 -36.62 11.74
N PHE A 207 -13.02 -35.94 12.88
CA PHE A 207 -11.84 -35.38 13.55
C PHE A 207 -11.70 -35.94 14.97
N VAL A 208 -10.48 -36.33 15.34
CA VAL A 208 -10.12 -36.71 16.72
C VAL A 208 -9.05 -35.72 17.17
N PRO A 209 -9.30 -34.90 18.21
CA PRO A 209 -8.34 -33.91 18.65
C PRO A 209 -7.06 -34.58 19.17
N PRO A 210 -5.87 -33.99 18.91
CA PRO A 210 -4.65 -34.47 19.53
C PRO A 210 -4.69 -34.28 21.05
N SER A 211 -3.92 -35.07 21.79
CA SER A 211 -3.96 -35.08 23.27
C SER A 211 -3.54 -33.76 23.93
N PHE A 212 -2.86 -32.88 23.20
CA PHE A 212 -2.46 -31.56 23.66
C PHE A 212 -3.48 -30.46 23.34
N ALA A 213 -4.56 -30.76 22.60
CA ALA A 213 -5.58 -29.77 22.28
C ALA A 213 -6.28 -29.28 23.57
N LYS A 214 -6.44 -27.97 23.71
CA LYS A 214 -7.19 -27.40 24.83
C LYS A 214 -8.68 -27.58 24.62
N ARG A 215 -9.40 -27.85 25.71
CA ARG A 215 -10.86 -27.82 25.72
C ARG A 215 -11.35 -26.38 25.72
N ILE A 216 -11.60 -25.86 24.53
CA ILE A 216 -11.90 -24.43 24.33
C ILE A 216 -13.13 -23.96 25.10
N GLU A 217 -14.13 -24.82 25.27
CA GLU A 217 -15.32 -24.58 26.08
C GLU A 217 -15.04 -24.31 27.57
N GLU A 218 -13.87 -24.73 28.08
CA GLU A 218 -13.42 -24.49 29.46
C GLU A 218 -12.57 -23.20 29.59
N THR A 219 -12.38 -22.46 28.48
CA THR A 219 -11.59 -21.23 28.42
C THR A 219 -12.47 -19.98 28.28
N SER A 220 -11.87 -18.79 28.40
CA SER A 220 -12.54 -17.53 28.10
C SER A 220 -12.72 -17.25 26.61
N ILE A 221 -12.10 -18.03 25.72
CA ILE A 221 -12.03 -17.74 24.28
C ILE A 221 -13.43 -17.71 23.64
N PRO A 222 -14.33 -18.71 23.83
CA PRO A 222 -15.67 -18.69 23.24
C PRO A 222 -16.55 -17.52 23.70
N ILE A 223 -16.20 -16.91 24.84
CA ILE A 223 -16.94 -15.80 25.43
C ILE A 223 -16.44 -14.47 24.84
N ARG A 224 -15.13 -14.36 24.56
CA ARG A 224 -14.46 -13.09 24.23
C ARG A 224 -14.02 -12.95 22.78
N ARG A 225 -14.06 -14.03 22.02
CA ARG A 225 -13.60 -14.09 20.63
C ARG A 225 -14.71 -14.71 19.78
N VAL A 226 -14.81 -14.20 18.56
CA VAL A 226 -15.82 -14.67 17.60
C VAL A 226 -15.26 -15.91 16.91
N ILE A 227 -16.00 -17.01 16.98
CA ILE A 227 -15.72 -18.26 16.27
C ILE A 227 -16.95 -18.57 15.41
N ARG A 228 -16.76 -18.73 14.10
CA ARG A 228 -17.83 -18.99 13.14
C ARG A 228 -17.47 -20.16 12.24
N SER A 229 -18.48 -20.92 11.83
CA SER A 229 -18.35 -21.86 10.71
C SER A 229 -18.17 -21.06 9.42
N GLY A 230 -17.01 -21.22 8.77
CA GLY A 230 -16.66 -20.54 7.51
C GLY A 230 -15.47 -19.59 7.61
N ASP A 231 -15.17 -19.07 8.80
CA ASP A 231 -13.94 -18.29 9.04
C ASP A 231 -12.72 -19.20 8.85
N SER A 232 -11.66 -18.67 8.23
CA SER A 232 -10.46 -19.43 7.86
C SER A 232 -9.24 -18.50 7.72
N GLY A 233 -8.05 -18.95 8.07
CA GLY A 233 -6.83 -18.15 7.94
C GLY A 233 -6.85 -16.86 8.75
N CYS A 234 -6.55 -15.73 8.10
CA CYS A 234 -6.42 -14.42 8.76
C CYS A 234 -7.71 -13.90 9.42
N HIS A 235 -8.88 -14.49 9.20
CA HIS A 235 -10.07 -14.20 10.02
C HIS A 235 -9.83 -14.44 11.52
N TYR A 236 -8.91 -15.35 11.83
CA TYR A 236 -8.46 -15.68 13.18
C TYR A 236 -7.14 -14.98 13.57
N TRP A 237 -6.89 -13.77 13.06
CA TRP A 237 -5.69 -12.98 13.35
C TRP A 237 -5.44 -12.76 14.86
N TRP A 238 -6.50 -12.83 15.67
CA TRP A 238 -6.49 -12.67 17.12
C TRP A 238 -5.98 -13.90 17.89
N ILE A 239 -5.74 -15.03 17.20
CA ILE A 239 -5.04 -16.19 17.78
C ILE A 239 -3.57 -15.81 17.94
N GLU A 240 -3.31 -15.09 19.02
CA GLU A 240 -2.04 -14.50 19.34
C GLU A 240 -1.69 -14.76 20.81
N TRP A 241 -0.42 -14.97 21.09
CA TRP A 241 0.11 -15.11 22.45
C TRP A 241 1.63 -14.90 22.51
N GLY A 242 2.14 -14.68 23.72
CA GLY A 242 3.58 -14.59 24.00
C GLY A 242 4.15 -13.17 24.05
N GLY A 243 3.33 -12.12 24.07
CA GLY A 243 3.82 -10.74 24.16
C GLY A 243 4.49 -10.39 25.50
N GLU A 244 4.21 -11.16 26.55
CA GLU A 244 4.87 -11.05 27.87
C GLU A 244 6.10 -11.98 28.01
N LEU A 245 6.43 -12.72 26.94
CA LEU A 245 7.56 -13.65 26.87
C LEU A 245 8.62 -13.11 25.90
N ASP A 246 9.83 -13.66 25.92
CA ASP A 246 10.77 -13.38 24.84
C ASP A 246 10.36 -14.17 23.59
N THR A 247 9.77 -13.50 22.61
CA THR A 247 9.21 -14.12 21.39
C THR A 247 10.24 -14.83 20.50
N VAL A 248 11.53 -14.58 20.71
CA VAL A 248 12.62 -15.28 20.01
C VAL A 248 13.13 -16.46 20.83
N HIS A 249 13.39 -16.29 22.12
CA HIS A 249 13.95 -17.34 22.98
C HIS A 249 12.92 -18.39 23.39
N GLU A 250 11.65 -18.01 23.53
CA GLU A 250 10.54 -18.90 23.92
C GLU A 250 9.65 -19.29 22.74
N ASN A 251 10.15 -19.14 21.51
CA ASN A 251 9.42 -19.38 20.25
C ASN A 251 8.70 -20.74 20.21
N GLU A 252 9.34 -21.82 20.66
CA GLU A 252 8.75 -23.16 20.64
C GLU A 252 7.61 -23.32 21.66
N ALA A 253 7.75 -22.71 22.85
CA ALA A 253 6.69 -22.73 23.86
C ALA A 253 5.46 -21.93 23.38
N ILE A 254 5.71 -20.77 22.74
CA ILE A 254 4.66 -19.96 22.12
C ILE A 254 3.96 -20.74 21.01
N ARG A 255 4.72 -21.44 20.14
CA ARG A 255 4.16 -22.31 19.10
C ARG A 255 3.24 -23.37 19.69
N ASP A 256 3.72 -24.11 20.70
CA ASP A 256 2.99 -25.23 21.28
C ASP A 256 1.69 -24.78 21.96
N GLU A 257 1.72 -23.63 22.64
CA GLU A 257 0.53 -23.02 23.21
C GLU A 257 -0.48 -22.61 22.12
N LEU A 258 -0.04 -21.94 21.07
CA LEU A 258 -0.90 -21.55 19.94
C LEU A 258 -1.50 -22.77 19.23
N TRP A 259 -0.72 -23.82 19.01
CA TRP A 259 -1.21 -25.09 18.47
C TRP A 259 -2.27 -25.72 19.37
N SER A 260 -2.02 -25.78 20.68
CA SER A 260 -2.98 -26.36 21.62
C SER A 260 -4.35 -25.68 21.52
N VAL A 261 -4.37 -24.36 21.31
CA VAL A 261 -5.60 -23.58 21.11
C VAL A 261 -6.19 -23.79 19.73
N ILE A 262 -5.41 -23.76 18.65
CA ILE A 262 -5.92 -23.95 17.29
C ILE A 262 -6.61 -25.32 17.14
N TYR A 263 -5.93 -26.39 17.56
CA TYR A 263 -6.52 -27.73 17.50
C TYR A 263 -7.73 -27.86 18.42
N GLY A 264 -7.73 -27.14 19.55
CA GLY A 264 -8.90 -27.02 20.41
C GLY A 264 -10.06 -26.27 19.77
N ILE A 265 -9.80 -25.17 19.04
CA ILE A 265 -10.81 -24.37 18.35
C ILE A 265 -11.42 -25.22 17.24
N TRP A 266 -10.58 -25.93 16.49
CA TRP A 266 -11.05 -26.85 15.47
C TRP A 266 -11.88 -28.00 16.05
N ASP A 267 -11.46 -28.59 17.19
CA ASP A 267 -12.28 -29.58 17.91
C ASP A 267 -13.64 -29.01 18.31
N TYR A 268 -13.66 -27.79 18.86
CA TYR A 268 -14.90 -27.12 19.23
C TYR A 268 -15.81 -26.90 18.01
N ILE A 269 -15.28 -26.38 16.90
CA ILE A 269 -16.03 -26.20 15.66
C ILE A 269 -16.57 -27.55 15.16
N LYS A 270 -15.72 -28.58 15.14
CA LYS A 270 -15.99 -29.84 14.44
C LYS A 270 -16.87 -30.80 15.24
N ASN A 271 -16.69 -30.86 16.56
CA ASN A 271 -17.23 -31.92 17.40
C ASN A 271 -18.27 -31.44 18.42
N SER A 272 -18.42 -30.13 18.68
CA SER A 272 -19.37 -29.65 19.70
C SER A 272 -20.84 -29.71 19.28
N GLY A 273 -21.12 -29.94 18.00
CA GLY A 273 -22.49 -29.89 17.43
C GLY A 273 -23.11 -28.48 17.36
N LYS A 274 -22.31 -27.41 17.52
CA LYS A 274 -22.78 -26.02 17.49
C LYS A 274 -22.59 -25.31 16.14
N PHE A 275 -21.94 -25.98 15.20
CA PHE A 275 -21.52 -25.41 13.93
C PHE A 275 -21.85 -26.37 12.79
N GLU A 276 -22.15 -25.82 11.61
CA GLU A 276 -22.33 -26.59 10.38
C GLU A 276 -20.95 -26.97 9.81
N ALA A 277 -20.31 -27.96 10.44
CA ALA A 277 -18.94 -28.36 10.14
C ALA A 277 -18.81 -29.85 9.76
N GLU A 278 -19.91 -30.57 9.49
CA GLU A 278 -19.90 -32.03 9.24
C GLU A 278 -18.95 -32.43 8.10
N ASN A 279 -18.92 -31.66 7.00
CA ASN A 279 -18.08 -31.93 5.84
C ASN A 279 -16.73 -31.20 5.84
N MET A 280 -16.53 -30.30 6.81
CA MET A 280 -15.33 -29.47 6.88
C MET A 280 -14.14 -30.28 7.43
N THR A 281 -12.95 -30.06 6.86
CA THR A 281 -11.67 -30.59 7.33
C THR A 281 -10.71 -29.47 7.72
N LEU A 282 -9.73 -29.80 8.57
CA LEU A 282 -8.58 -28.95 8.85
C LEU A 282 -7.55 -29.16 7.74
N GLU A 283 -7.45 -28.20 6.83
CA GLU A 283 -6.59 -28.30 5.65
C GLU A 283 -5.12 -28.03 5.99
N TRP A 284 -4.87 -27.00 6.81
CA TRP A 284 -3.52 -26.54 7.11
C TRP A 284 -3.46 -25.85 8.46
N VAL A 285 -2.34 -26.03 9.16
CA VAL A 285 -1.98 -25.29 10.38
C VAL A 285 -0.56 -24.78 10.19
N GLY A 286 -0.33 -23.49 10.47
CA GLY A 286 1.00 -22.90 10.40
C GLY A 286 1.97 -23.59 11.36
N SER A 287 3.19 -23.83 10.90
CA SER A 287 4.21 -24.50 11.71
C SER A 287 5.16 -23.55 12.43
N LEU A 288 5.18 -22.28 12.01
CA LEU A 288 6.06 -21.26 12.53
C LEU A 288 5.21 -20.15 13.18
N PRO A 289 5.55 -19.70 14.39
CA PRO A 289 4.97 -18.49 14.94
C PRO A 289 5.29 -17.28 14.06
N GLY A 290 4.25 -16.63 13.54
CA GLY A 290 4.36 -15.33 12.91
C GLY A 290 4.59 -14.27 13.97
N LYS A 291 5.85 -14.08 14.37
CA LYS A 291 6.25 -13.01 15.31
C LYS A 291 5.77 -11.67 14.78
N ARG A 292 5.27 -10.77 15.62
CA ARG A 292 4.85 -9.43 15.18
C ARG A 292 5.90 -8.37 15.40
N GLU A 293 6.65 -8.50 16.49
CA GLU A 293 7.58 -7.50 16.98
C GLU A 293 8.78 -8.16 17.65
N TYR A 294 9.95 -7.53 17.50
CA TYR A 294 11.11 -7.82 18.32
C TYR A 294 12.04 -6.60 18.37
N ARG A 295 13.25 -6.68 17.79
CA ARG A 295 14.20 -5.55 17.77
C ARG A 295 13.76 -4.46 16.79
N ARG A 296 13.67 -3.23 17.29
CA ARG A 296 13.54 -2.00 16.50
C ARG A 296 14.87 -1.26 16.53
N PHE A 297 15.51 -1.04 15.38
CA PHE A 297 16.83 -0.39 15.35
C PHE A 297 16.74 1.11 15.64
N VAL A 298 17.85 1.71 16.04
CA VAL A 298 17.96 3.16 16.21
C VAL A 298 18.68 3.74 15.00
N GLY A 299 17.96 4.56 14.24
CA GLY A 299 18.52 5.42 13.21
C GLY A 299 18.74 6.83 13.73
N ASP A 300 19.03 7.76 12.82
CA ASP A 300 19.08 9.19 13.16
C ASP A 300 17.68 9.74 13.52
N TYR A 301 16.63 8.93 13.37
CA TYR A 301 15.28 9.23 13.84
C TYR A 301 14.50 8.02 14.25
N VAL A 302 13.83 8.16 15.37
CA VAL A 302 12.81 7.23 15.84
C VAL A 302 11.45 7.84 15.52
N LEU A 303 10.77 7.29 14.52
CA LEU A 303 9.39 7.68 14.20
C LEU A 303 8.48 7.34 15.38
N ASN A 304 7.58 8.25 15.77
CA ASN A 304 6.73 8.08 16.97
C ASN A 304 5.25 8.42 16.70
N GLN A 305 4.37 8.09 17.65
CA GLN A 305 2.92 8.26 17.59
C GLN A 305 2.51 9.65 17.12
N ASN A 306 3.18 10.69 17.63
CA ASN A 306 2.81 12.07 17.34
C ASN A 306 3.04 12.40 15.86
N ASP A 307 4.08 11.84 15.24
CA ASP A 307 4.33 12.02 13.81
C ASP A 307 3.23 11.37 12.96
N ILE A 308 2.75 10.18 13.38
CA ILE A 308 1.68 9.45 12.70
C ILE A 308 0.36 10.23 12.77
N ILE A 309 -0.05 10.62 13.99
CA ILE A 309 -1.31 11.33 14.22
C ILE A 309 -1.31 12.70 13.52
N ALA A 310 -0.19 13.43 13.59
CA ALA A 310 -0.08 14.73 12.95
C ALA A 310 0.08 14.67 11.42
N GLN A 311 0.19 13.46 10.84
CA GLN A 311 0.57 13.24 9.44
C GLN A 311 1.77 14.12 9.07
N ARG A 312 2.83 14.04 9.88
CA ARG A 312 3.93 15.00 9.81
C ARG A 312 4.59 14.99 8.42
N PRO A 313 4.73 16.15 7.76
CA PRO A 313 5.54 16.23 6.56
C PRO A 313 7.02 16.10 6.95
N PHE A 314 7.72 15.17 6.31
CA PHE A 314 9.17 15.06 6.38
C PHE A 314 9.77 15.51 5.05
N ASP A 315 10.82 16.32 5.12
CA ASP A 315 11.58 16.75 3.93
C ASP A 315 12.34 15.57 3.31
N ASP A 316 12.79 14.64 4.15
CA ASP A 316 13.47 13.41 3.76
C ASP A 316 12.54 12.19 3.66
N ARG A 317 11.24 12.42 3.40
CA ARG A 317 10.29 11.34 3.15
C ARG A 317 10.72 10.48 1.95
N VAL A 318 10.65 9.17 2.12
CA VAL A 318 11.00 8.17 1.08
C VAL A 318 10.00 7.03 0.98
N ALA A 319 9.11 6.91 1.96
CA ALA A 319 8.02 5.94 2.00
C ALA A 319 6.82 6.52 2.76
N PHE A 320 5.75 5.76 2.85
CA PHE A 320 4.51 6.16 3.51
C PHE A 320 3.78 4.93 4.06
N GLY A 321 2.82 5.16 4.96
CA GLY A 321 1.91 4.14 5.47
C GLY A 321 0.53 4.74 5.73
N GLY A 322 -0.44 3.89 6.03
CA GLY A 322 -1.83 4.31 6.28
C GLY A 322 -2.65 3.32 7.12
N TRP A 323 -2.06 2.20 7.54
CA TRP A 323 -2.73 1.34 8.51
C TRP A 323 -2.96 2.09 9.83
N SER A 324 -3.96 1.71 10.62
CA SER A 324 -4.11 2.29 11.95
C SER A 324 -2.93 1.93 12.85
N ILE A 325 -2.72 2.73 13.91
CA ILE A 325 -1.89 2.29 15.02
C ILE A 325 -2.61 1.11 15.67
N ASP A 326 -2.15 -0.10 15.34
CA ASP A 326 -2.76 -1.38 15.72
C ASP A 326 -1.91 -2.07 16.79
N LEU A 327 -2.32 -1.89 18.05
CA LEU A 327 -1.67 -2.47 19.23
C LEU A 327 -2.50 -3.62 19.77
N HIS A 328 -1.86 -4.78 19.97
CA HIS A 328 -2.50 -6.00 20.46
C HIS A 328 -2.22 -6.15 21.95
N PRO A 329 -3.17 -6.67 22.74
CA PRO A 329 -2.91 -6.92 24.15
C PRO A 329 -1.83 -8.01 24.27
N PRO A 330 -0.83 -7.86 25.16
CA PRO A 330 0.30 -8.78 25.23
C PRO A 330 -0.09 -10.19 25.72
N GLN A 331 -1.22 -10.30 26.44
CA GLN A 331 -1.84 -11.59 26.81
C GLN A 331 -2.59 -12.27 25.64
N GLY A 332 -2.74 -11.57 24.52
CA GLY A 332 -3.31 -12.07 23.27
C GLY A 332 -4.74 -12.60 23.39
N MET A 333 -4.96 -13.84 22.96
CA MET A 333 -6.27 -14.50 22.97
C MET A 333 -6.87 -14.68 24.38
N TYR A 334 -6.05 -14.58 25.43
CA TYR A 334 -6.49 -14.68 26.83
C TYR A 334 -6.86 -13.34 27.48
N ALA A 335 -6.58 -12.23 26.80
CA ALA A 335 -6.87 -10.88 27.29
C ALA A 335 -8.37 -10.70 27.61
N GLN A 336 -8.67 -9.82 28.57
CA GLN A 336 -10.07 -9.47 28.90
C GLN A 336 -10.67 -8.48 27.92
N GLU A 337 -9.81 -7.63 27.35
CA GLU A 337 -10.14 -6.59 26.39
C GLU A 337 -10.26 -7.12 24.95
N SER A 338 -10.56 -6.21 24.02
CA SER A 338 -10.65 -6.48 22.59
C SER A 338 -9.33 -7.06 22.06
N GLY A 339 -9.40 -7.75 20.91
CA GLY A 339 -8.22 -8.36 20.29
C GLY A 339 -7.14 -7.36 19.86
N SER A 340 -7.50 -6.09 19.71
CA SER A 340 -6.58 -4.99 19.38
C SER A 340 -7.19 -3.64 19.75
N LYS A 341 -6.35 -2.61 19.78
CA LYS A 341 -6.69 -1.20 19.91
C LYS A 341 -6.21 -0.47 18.64
N HIS A 342 -7.10 0.26 17.98
CA HIS A 342 -6.83 0.95 16.71
C HIS A 342 -6.97 2.47 16.82
N TYR A 343 -6.01 3.20 16.24
CA TYR A 343 -6.16 4.63 15.94
C TYR A 343 -5.96 4.89 14.45
N HIS A 344 -6.97 5.42 13.78
CA HIS A 344 -6.95 5.78 12.37
C HIS A 344 -6.67 7.28 12.22
N PRO A 345 -5.49 7.69 11.69
CA PRO A 345 -5.26 9.09 11.33
C PRO A 345 -6.19 9.53 10.18
N ASP A 346 -6.25 10.83 9.94
CA ASP A 346 -7.10 11.47 8.91
C ASP A 346 -6.69 11.16 7.45
N GLY A 347 -5.67 10.30 7.27
CA GLY A 347 -5.15 9.86 5.98
C GLY A 347 -3.83 9.10 6.15
N ILE A 348 -2.98 9.15 5.13
CA ILE A 348 -1.64 8.52 5.17
C ILE A 348 -0.65 9.33 6.01
N TYR A 349 0.45 8.69 6.41
CA TYR A 349 1.61 9.33 7.03
C TYR A 349 2.90 9.01 6.27
N HIS A 350 3.94 9.82 6.47
CA HIS A 350 5.22 9.67 5.80
C HIS A 350 6.28 8.99 6.66
N ILE A 351 7.22 8.30 6.02
CA ILE A 351 8.36 7.65 6.66
C ILE A 351 9.64 8.30 6.14
N PRO A 352 10.46 8.89 7.03
CA PRO A 352 11.68 9.59 6.64
C PRO A 352 12.88 8.63 6.45
N PHE A 353 13.81 9.00 5.58
CA PHE A 353 14.97 8.17 5.23
C PHE A 353 15.89 7.90 6.43
N ARG A 354 16.04 8.88 7.33
CA ARG A 354 16.72 8.77 8.64
C ARG A 354 16.22 7.65 9.56
N SER A 355 15.05 7.06 9.27
CA SER A 355 14.54 5.89 9.99
C SER A 355 14.94 4.56 9.35
N LEU A 356 15.65 4.54 8.21
CA LEU A 356 16.00 3.32 7.45
C LEU A 356 17.49 2.94 7.51
N TYR A 357 18.29 3.64 8.32
CA TYR A 357 19.72 3.33 8.49
C TYR A 357 20.18 3.46 9.94
N SER A 358 21.27 2.76 10.27
CA SER A 358 21.81 2.72 11.62
C SER A 358 22.49 4.02 12.02
N CYS A 359 22.26 4.48 13.25
CA CYS A 359 22.97 5.63 13.79
C CYS A 359 24.46 5.35 14.04
N ASN A 360 24.89 4.09 14.22
CA ASN A 360 26.23 3.74 14.71
C ASN A 360 26.97 2.66 13.90
N VAL A 361 26.38 2.16 12.81
CA VAL A 361 27.03 1.26 11.83
C VAL A 361 26.91 1.85 10.42
N GLY A 362 28.03 2.35 9.88
CA GLY A 362 28.05 3.26 8.73
C GLY A 362 27.66 2.66 7.37
N ASN A 363 27.64 1.34 7.23
CA ASN A 363 27.18 0.66 6.01
C ASN A 363 26.00 -0.29 6.23
N LEU A 364 25.24 -0.07 7.32
CA LEU A 364 24.05 -0.84 7.63
C LEU A 364 22.78 0.00 7.42
N MET A 365 21.91 -0.51 6.57
CA MET A 365 20.52 -0.08 6.44
C MET A 365 19.57 -1.18 6.94
N PHE A 366 18.32 -0.82 7.19
CA PHE A 366 17.30 -1.79 7.60
C PHE A 366 15.92 -1.35 7.13
N ALA A 367 15.09 -2.34 6.80
CA ALA A 367 13.73 -2.13 6.36
C ALA A 367 12.83 -3.29 6.76
N GLY A 368 11.58 -2.96 7.06
CA GLY A 368 10.57 -3.90 7.51
C GLY A 368 10.25 -3.69 8.99
N ARG A 369 10.05 -4.79 9.73
CA ARG A 369 9.63 -4.75 11.14
C ARG A 369 10.73 -4.32 12.13
N ASN A 370 11.92 -4.08 11.64
CA ASN A 370 13.08 -3.64 12.41
C ASN A 370 13.42 -2.15 12.17
N ILE A 371 12.54 -1.41 11.48
CA ILE A 371 12.66 0.04 11.27
C ILE A 371 12.86 0.80 12.59
N SER A 372 13.49 1.98 12.50
CA SER A 372 13.57 2.92 13.62
C SER A 372 12.25 3.63 13.90
N ALA A 373 11.49 3.05 14.84
CA ALA A 373 10.23 3.57 15.35
C ALA A 373 10.05 3.22 16.84
N SER A 374 9.27 4.03 17.56
CA SER A 374 8.77 3.67 18.89
C SER A 374 7.83 2.46 18.79
N HIS A 375 7.56 1.79 19.90
CA HIS A 375 6.59 0.69 19.95
C HIS A 375 5.19 1.10 19.43
N VAL A 376 4.75 2.32 19.77
CA VAL A 376 3.43 2.80 19.36
C VAL A 376 3.38 3.05 17.85
N ALA A 377 4.35 3.80 17.28
CA ALA A 377 4.40 4.02 15.84
C ALA A 377 4.64 2.72 15.05
N PHE A 378 5.40 1.78 15.63
CA PHE A 378 5.61 0.46 15.07
C PHE A 378 4.30 -0.30 14.79
N GLY A 379 3.26 -0.07 15.59
CA GLY A 379 1.92 -0.65 15.40
C GLY A 379 1.34 -0.44 14.00
N THR A 380 1.72 0.64 13.30
CA THR A 380 1.29 0.91 11.92
C THR A 380 2.37 0.65 10.86
N THR A 381 3.65 0.87 11.15
CA THR A 381 4.72 0.75 10.13
C THR A 381 5.05 -0.71 9.78
N ARG A 382 4.74 -1.66 10.68
CA ARG A 382 5.07 -3.09 10.54
C ARG A 382 4.29 -3.85 9.46
N VAL A 383 3.31 -3.20 8.83
CA VAL A 383 2.41 -3.85 7.85
C VAL A 383 3.15 -4.11 6.54
N MET A 384 2.84 -5.23 5.87
CA MET A 384 3.76 -5.82 4.90
C MET A 384 3.96 -5.00 3.61
N ALA A 385 2.92 -4.32 3.08
CA ALA A 385 3.12 -3.44 1.93
C ALA A 385 3.86 -2.15 2.32
N THR A 386 3.61 -1.60 3.51
CA THR A 386 4.44 -0.53 4.11
C THR A 386 5.91 -0.98 4.22
N CYS A 387 6.16 -2.21 4.68
CA CYS A 387 7.49 -2.81 4.73
C CYS A 387 8.12 -2.93 3.34
N ALA A 388 7.34 -3.26 2.31
CA ALA A 388 7.81 -3.39 0.94
C ALA A 388 8.30 -2.04 0.39
N VAL A 389 7.54 -0.95 0.56
CA VAL A 389 7.95 0.39 0.09
C VAL A 389 9.13 0.95 0.90
N MET A 390 9.23 0.64 2.20
CA MET A 390 10.46 0.92 2.97
C MET A 390 11.66 0.14 2.44
N GLY A 391 11.44 -1.12 2.01
CA GLY A 391 12.44 -1.96 1.38
C GLY A 391 12.95 -1.37 0.06
N GLU A 392 12.06 -0.96 -0.83
CA GLU A 392 12.40 -0.29 -2.08
C GLU A 392 13.20 1.00 -1.85
N ALA A 393 12.81 1.82 -0.87
CA ALA A 393 13.55 3.01 -0.46
C ALA A 393 14.96 2.68 0.06
N ALA A 394 15.08 1.70 0.96
CA ALA A 394 16.36 1.28 1.52
C ALA A 394 17.28 0.65 0.45
N GLY A 395 16.74 -0.16 -0.45
CA GLY A 395 17.49 -0.76 -1.56
C GLY A 395 18.00 0.28 -2.55
N THR A 396 17.18 1.29 -2.88
CA THR A 396 17.58 2.44 -3.69
C THR A 396 18.69 3.23 -3.02
N GLY A 397 18.53 3.54 -1.73
CA GLY A 397 19.55 4.22 -0.94
C GLY A 397 20.87 3.45 -0.90
N ALA A 398 20.82 2.13 -0.65
CA ALA A 398 21.99 1.27 -0.63
C ALA A 398 22.71 1.22 -1.99
N ALA A 399 21.95 1.23 -3.09
CA ALA A 399 22.53 1.24 -4.42
C ALA A 399 23.27 2.53 -4.75
N LEU A 400 22.72 3.69 -4.34
CA LEU A 400 23.40 4.98 -4.49
C LEU A 400 24.64 5.05 -3.57
N CYS A 401 24.54 4.54 -2.34
CA CYS A 401 25.66 4.45 -1.41
C CYS A 401 26.82 3.62 -1.98
N ALA A 402 26.52 2.43 -2.53
CA ALA A 402 27.51 1.55 -3.14
C ALA A 402 28.14 2.18 -4.41
N ARG A 403 27.33 2.80 -5.26
CA ARG A 403 27.80 3.49 -6.48
C ARG A 403 28.80 4.62 -6.16
N ASP A 404 28.50 5.42 -5.13
CA ASP A 404 29.23 6.65 -4.83
C ASP A 404 30.30 6.48 -3.74
N GLY A 405 30.33 5.34 -3.06
CA GLY A 405 31.23 5.10 -1.93
C GLY A 405 30.91 5.96 -0.71
N VAL A 406 29.62 6.24 -0.46
CA VAL A 406 29.14 7.05 0.66
C VAL A 406 28.31 6.23 1.64
N THR A 407 28.21 6.69 2.88
CA THR A 407 27.30 6.13 3.88
C THR A 407 25.86 6.61 3.68
N PRO A 408 24.84 5.90 4.24
CA PRO A 408 23.46 6.37 4.20
C PRO A 408 23.26 7.75 4.83
N ARG A 409 24.03 8.07 5.89
CA ARG A 409 24.02 9.38 6.56
C ARG A 409 24.53 10.48 5.63
N GLU A 410 25.59 10.22 4.86
CA GLU A 410 26.12 11.17 3.87
C GLU A 410 25.18 11.32 2.66
N LEU A 411 24.56 10.22 2.20
CA LEU A 411 23.53 10.25 1.17
C LEU A 411 22.37 11.16 1.59
N HIS A 412 21.86 10.99 2.82
CA HIS A 412 20.84 11.87 3.40
C HIS A 412 21.29 13.33 3.43
N ALA A 413 22.52 13.60 3.86
CA ALA A 413 22.99 14.97 4.06
C ALA A 413 23.23 15.74 2.76
N VAL A 414 23.66 15.07 1.69
CA VAL A 414 24.18 15.75 0.48
C VAL A 414 23.42 15.39 -0.81
N ARG A 415 22.73 14.24 -0.85
CA ARG A 415 22.15 13.67 -2.07
C ARG A 415 20.71 13.16 -1.88
N LEU A 416 19.99 13.69 -0.89
CA LEU A 416 18.60 13.31 -0.62
C LEU A 416 17.68 13.52 -1.84
N GLU A 417 17.87 14.63 -2.55
CA GLU A 417 17.10 14.91 -3.77
C GLU A 417 17.33 13.83 -4.83
N GLU A 418 18.57 13.39 -5.04
CA GLU A 418 18.89 12.31 -5.98
C GLU A 418 18.19 10.99 -5.60
N LEU A 419 18.15 10.66 -4.31
CA LEU A 419 17.41 9.50 -3.80
C LEU A 419 15.91 9.62 -4.11
N GLN A 420 15.28 10.74 -3.77
CA GLN A 420 13.85 10.96 -4.00
C GLN A 420 13.50 10.97 -5.49
N GLN A 421 14.30 11.62 -6.33
CA GLN A 421 14.09 11.64 -7.79
C GLN A 421 14.29 10.26 -8.42
N THR A 422 15.24 9.47 -7.91
CA THR A 422 15.43 8.07 -8.33
C THR A 422 14.22 7.21 -7.99
N LEU A 423 13.69 7.33 -6.78
CA LEU A 423 12.47 6.64 -6.34
C LEU A 423 11.27 7.02 -7.23
N LEU A 424 11.04 8.32 -7.46
CA LEU A 424 9.98 8.78 -8.35
C LEU A 424 10.14 8.24 -9.78
N ARG A 425 11.37 8.16 -10.29
CA ARG A 425 11.66 7.60 -11.62
C ARG A 425 11.37 6.09 -11.72
N GLN A 426 11.38 5.38 -10.60
CA GLN A 426 11.02 3.97 -10.48
C GLN A 426 9.54 3.75 -10.13
N ASP A 427 8.71 4.80 -10.14
CA ASP A 427 7.29 4.77 -9.70
C ASP A 427 7.13 4.36 -8.22
N ALA A 428 8.20 4.44 -7.42
CA ALA A 428 8.15 4.19 -6.00
C ALA A 428 7.32 5.27 -5.30
N SER A 429 6.52 4.87 -4.32
CA SER A 429 5.54 5.76 -3.70
C SER A 429 6.17 6.82 -2.78
N ILE A 430 6.19 8.07 -3.23
CA ILE A 430 6.42 9.23 -2.36
C ILE A 430 5.30 10.26 -2.52
N ILE A 431 4.36 10.26 -1.59
CA ILE A 431 3.16 11.11 -1.68
C ILE A 431 3.56 12.60 -1.62
N GLY A 432 3.00 13.39 -2.53
CA GLY A 432 3.15 14.84 -2.56
C GLY A 432 4.53 15.36 -3.00
N LEU A 433 5.46 14.52 -3.44
CA LEU A 433 6.68 15.00 -4.12
C LEU A 433 6.49 15.00 -5.63
N ARG A 434 7.12 15.99 -6.27
CA ARG A 434 7.14 16.14 -7.72
C ARG A 434 8.48 15.67 -8.29
N ASN A 435 8.41 15.10 -9.48
CA ASN A 435 9.55 14.95 -10.36
C ASN A 435 10.16 16.34 -10.66
N GLN A 436 11.42 16.49 -10.29
CA GLN A 436 12.24 17.67 -10.51
C GLN A 436 13.53 17.36 -11.26
N ASP A 437 13.66 16.14 -11.81
CA ASP A 437 14.82 15.73 -12.60
C ASP A 437 15.04 16.68 -13.79
N ALA A 438 16.20 17.31 -13.83
CA ALA A 438 16.58 18.25 -14.89
C ALA A 438 16.88 17.56 -16.22
N HIS A 439 17.14 16.24 -16.20
CA HIS A 439 17.39 15.44 -17.40
C HIS A 439 16.11 14.92 -18.05
N ASP A 440 14.96 15.08 -17.38
CA ASP A 440 13.67 14.76 -17.99
C ASP A 440 13.23 15.86 -18.94
N MET A 441 13.47 15.62 -20.23
CA MET A 441 13.16 16.55 -21.31
C MET A 441 11.65 16.79 -21.45
N ALA A 442 10.79 15.86 -20.99
CA ALA A 442 9.33 16.02 -21.06
C ALA A 442 8.84 17.27 -20.32
N ARG A 443 9.52 17.66 -19.25
CA ARG A 443 9.17 18.84 -18.42
C ARG A 443 9.32 20.18 -19.15
N SER A 444 10.10 20.20 -20.23
CA SER A 444 10.25 21.40 -21.09
C SER A 444 9.26 21.43 -22.26
N ALA A 445 8.48 20.37 -22.45
CA ALA A 445 7.54 20.25 -23.56
C ALA A 445 6.21 20.98 -23.28
N LYS A 446 5.46 21.25 -24.35
CA LYS A 446 4.04 21.61 -24.28
C LYS A 446 3.20 20.36 -24.52
N ALA A 447 2.27 20.08 -23.63
CA ALA A 447 1.37 18.93 -23.74
C ALA A 447 0.06 19.31 -24.46
N ALA A 448 -0.42 18.44 -25.35
CA ALA A 448 -1.72 18.55 -26.02
C ALA A 448 -2.34 17.16 -26.19
N ALA A 449 -3.67 17.06 -26.31
CA ALA A 449 -4.36 15.79 -26.49
C ALA A 449 -5.46 15.87 -27.55
N SER A 450 -5.90 14.72 -28.06
CA SER A 450 -7.06 14.60 -28.96
C SER A 450 -8.36 15.06 -28.31
N SER A 451 -8.55 14.72 -27.05
CA SER A 451 -9.70 15.09 -26.23
C SER A 451 -9.30 15.14 -24.74
N VAL A 452 -10.17 15.75 -23.92
CA VAL A 452 -9.99 15.89 -22.47
C VAL A 452 -11.36 15.78 -21.82
N LEU A 453 -11.48 14.99 -20.74
CA LEU A 453 -12.70 14.97 -19.94
C LEU A 453 -12.86 16.31 -19.20
N THR A 454 -13.72 17.20 -19.69
CA THR A 454 -14.01 18.49 -19.02
C THR A 454 -15.31 18.45 -18.21
N LYS A 455 -16.18 17.48 -18.47
CA LYS A 455 -17.47 17.35 -17.78
C LYS A 455 -17.44 16.20 -16.77
N LEU A 456 -17.48 16.55 -15.49
CA LEU A 456 -17.71 15.59 -14.40
C LEU A 456 -19.20 15.24 -14.32
N SER A 457 -19.59 14.20 -15.06
CA SER A 457 -20.96 13.71 -15.13
C SER A 457 -20.99 12.19 -15.06
N THR A 458 -21.49 11.64 -13.96
CA THR A 458 -21.72 10.19 -13.82
C THR A 458 -23.11 9.89 -14.40
N GLY A 459 -23.14 9.15 -15.52
CA GLY A 459 -24.23 9.12 -16.51
C GLY A 459 -25.63 8.66 -16.04
N ALA A 460 -26.16 7.62 -16.67
CA ALA A 460 -27.51 7.15 -16.39
C ALA A 460 -27.58 6.35 -15.08
N SER A 461 -28.76 6.36 -14.45
CA SER A 461 -29.06 5.53 -13.28
C SER A 461 -28.97 4.04 -13.61
N ALA A 462 -28.21 3.31 -12.81
CA ALA A 462 -28.12 1.85 -12.80
C ALA A 462 -28.70 1.23 -11.50
N GLY A 463 -29.02 2.06 -10.51
CA GLY A 463 -29.55 1.64 -9.21
C GLY A 463 -29.89 2.84 -8.32
N THR A 464 -30.39 2.58 -7.11
CA THR A 464 -30.67 3.61 -6.12
C THR A 464 -30.08 3.22 -4.76
N TYR A 465 -29.58 4.24 -4.05
CA TYR A 465 -29.10 4.17 -2.68
C TYR A 465 -30.09 4.88 -1.76
N ALA A 466 -30.61 4.18 -0.76
CA ALA A 466 -31.49 4.80 0.23
C ALA A 466 -30.68 5.71 1.15
N LEU A 467 -31.07 6.99 1.24
CA LEU A 467 -30.38 8.00 2.04
C LEU A 467 -30.78 7.92 3.52
N SER A 468 -30.78 6.72 4.10
CA SER A 468 -31.09 6.53 5.52
C SER A 468 -29.99 7.04 6.45
N HIS A 469 -28.78 7.18 5.93
CA HIS A 469 -27.60 7.69 6.61
C HIS A 469 -26.99 8.80 5.74
N PRO A 470 -26.12 9.67 6.28
CA PRO A 470 -25.45 10.69 5.49
C PRO A 470 -24.69 10.07 4.30
N ALA A 471 -24.71 10.72 3.15
CA ALA A 471 -23.94 10.33 1.97
C ALA A 471 -22.83 11.35 1.69
N GLY A 472 -21.69 10.86 1.20
CA GLY A 472 -20.53 11.67 0.85
C GLY A 472 -20.20 11.57 -0.63
N LEU A 473 -19.82 12.67 -1.25
CA LEU A 473 -19.39 12.74 -2.64
C LEU A 473 -18.12 13.60 -2.73
N LEU A 474 -17.00 13.01 -3.14
CA LEU A 474 -15.74 13.69 -3.37
C LEU A 474 -15.49 13.83 -4.87
N PHE A 475 -15.01 14.99 -5.31
CA PHE A 475 -14.61 15.26 -6.70
C PHE A 475 -13.60 16.41 -6.76
N PRO A 476 -12.81 16.51 -7.85
CA PRO A 476 -11.86 17.60 -8.01
C PRO A 476 -12.54 18.89 -8.48
N VAL A 477 -12.04 20.02 -8.00
CA VAL A 477 -12.39 21.38 -8.45
C VAL A 477 -11.12 22.07 -8.90
N ALA A 478 -11.12 22.56 -10.14
CA ALA A 478 -10.06 23.40 -10.68
C ALA A 478 -10.67 24.75 -11.07
N GLY A 479 -10.41 25.79 -10.27
CA GLY A 479 -10.97 27.13 -10.49
C GLY A 479 -12.28 27.36 -9.74
N LYS A 480 -13.41 26.85 -10.25
CA LYS A 480 -14.75 27.17 -9.71
C LYS A 480 -15.67 25.97 -9.58
N LEU A 481 -16.59 26.06 -8.62
CA LEU A 481 -17.75 25.19 -8.44
C LEU A 481 -18.98 26.08 -8.27
N ASP A 482 -19.76 26.21 -9.33
CA ASP A 482 -20.99 27.01 -9.30
C ASP A 482 -22.18 26.19 -8.84
N LYS A 483 -22.29 24.96 -9.37
CA LYS A 483 -23.43 24.08 -9.12
C LYS A 483 -23.03 22.61 -9.06
N LEU A 484 -23.71 21.88 -8.19
CA LEU A 484 -23.78 20.42 -8.21
C LEU A 484 -25.22 20.01 -8.53
N LYS A 485 -25.41 19.07 -9.45
CA LYS A 485 -26.70 18.44 -9.72
C LYS A 485 -26.67 17.01 -9.23
N LEU A 486 -27.71 16.59 -8.51
CA LEU A 486 -27.87 15.22 -8.02
C LEU A 486 -29.17 14.63 -8.57
N LEU A 487 -29.12 13.39 -9.04
CA LEU A 487 -30.32 12.66 -9.46
C LEU A 487 -30.91 11.92 -8.26
N VAL A 488 -32.16 12.24 -7.92
CA VAL A 488 -32.82 11.75 -6.70
C VAL A 488 -34.24 11.27 -6.94
N ASP A 489 -34.68 10.34 -6.10
CA ASP A 489 -36.08 10.00 -5.86
C ASP A 489 -36.50 10.54 -4.49
N VAL A 490 -37.71 11.08 -4.40
CA VAL A 490 -38.41 11.33 -3.14
C VAL A 490 -39.65 10.44 -3.13
N VAL A 491 -39.57 9.35 -2.38
CA VAL A 491 -40.58 8.28 -2.31
C VAL A 491 -41.51 8.55 -1.13
N ASP A 492 -42.82 8.39 -1.36
CA ASP A 492 -43.88 8.41 -0.33
C ASP A 492 -44.10 9.72 0.44
N ALA A 493 -43.68 10.87 -0.10
CA ALA A 493 -43.96 12.16 0.52
C ALA A 493 -45.15 12.87 -0.16
N GLU A 494 -46.22 13.16 0.59
CA GLU A 494 -47.29 14.09 0.16
C GLU A 494 -46.80 15.56 0.09
N THR A 495 -45.64 15.84 0.69
CA THR A 495 -45.01 17.16 0.79
C THR A 495 -43.56 17.13 0.28
N PRO A 496 -43.00 18.26 -0.20
CA PRO A 496 -41.58 18.35 -0.51
C PRO A 496 -40.69 17.98 0.69
N SER A 497 -39.54 17.35 0.42
CA SER A 497 -38.50 17.06 1.41
C SER A 497 -37.48 18.19 1.46
N GLU A 498 -36.90 18.48 2.61
CA GLU A 498 -35.81 19.43 2.76
C GLU A 498 -34.52 18.66 3.03
N LEU A 499 -33.50 18.85 2.18
CA LEU A 499 -32.19 18.22 2.31
C LEU A 499 -31.13 19.25 2.70
N THR A 500 -30.41 18.99 3.78
CA THR A 500 -29.19 19.73 4.12
C THR A 500 -28.01 19.15 3.35
N ILE A 501 -27.34 19.98 2.56
CA ILE A 501 -26.17 19.60 1.77
C ILE A 501 -25.05 20.58 2.08
N SER A 502 -23.88 20.05 2.44
CA SER A 502 -22.74 20.84 2.90
C SER A 502 -21.49 20.52 2.11
N LEU A 503 -20.74 21.56 1.74
CA LEU A 503 -19.46 21.51 1.03
C LEU A 503 -18.32 21.68 2.03
N TYR A 504 -17.32 20.81 1.92
CA TYR A 504 -16.12 20.81 2.75
C TYR A 504 -14.85 20.83 1.90
N GLY A 505 -13.83 21.49 2.42
CA GLY A 505 -12.44 21.25 2.03
C GLY A 505 -11.93 19.95 2.68
N THR A 506 -10.93 19.34 2.06
CA THR A 506 -10.27 18.12 2.55
C THR A 506 -9.11 18.40 3.51
N GLY A 507 -8.79 19.68 3.74
CA GLY A 507 -7.72 20.14 4.65
C GLY A 507 -6.33 19.95 4.08
N ARG A 508 -5.92 18.71 3.81
CA ARG A 508 -4.62 18.37 3.20
C ARG A 508 -4.83 17.80 1.79
N PRO A 509 -3.92 18.06 0.83
CA PRO A 509 -4.03 17.51 -0.52
C PRO A 509 -4.04 15.97 -0.58
N GLU A 510 -3.38 15.31 0.37
CA GLU A 510 -3.33 13.84 0.52
C GLU A 510 -4.51 13.23 1.30
N ASN A 511 -5.44 14.06 1.81
CA ASN A 511 -6.63 13.60 2.51
C ASN A 511 -7.87 13.61 1.59
N TYR A 512 -8.83 12.72 1.86
CA TYR A 512 -9.99 12.48 0.98
C TYR A 512 -11.31 12.42 1.77
N ILE A 513 -11.34 13.11 2.90
CA ILE A 513 -12.44 13.14 3.87
C ILE A 513 -12.79 14.59 4.20
N PRO A 514 -14.01 14.89 4.68
CA PRO A 514 -14.39 16.26 4.99
C PRO A 514 -13.62 16.78 6.20
N ALA A 515 -12.93 17.92 6.05
CA ALA A 515 -12.14 18.53 7.11
C ALA A 515 -12.71 19.87 7.57
N GLU A 516 -12.88 20.80 6.62
CA GLU A 516 -13.23 22.20 6.88
C GLU A 516 -14.54 22.56 6.18
N LEU A 517 -15.57 22.96 6.93
CA LEU A 517 -16.85 23.36 6.35
C LEU A 517 -16.69 24.68 5.58
N ILE A 518 -17.05 24.66 4.30
CA ILE A 518 -17.02 25.83 3.42
C ILE A 518 -18.41 26.47 3.34
N GLN A 519 -19.44 25.67 3.07
CA GLN A 519 -20.81 26.14 2.91
C GLN A 519 -21.81 25.04 3.29
N SER A 520 -22.98 25.43 3.82
CA SER A 520 -24.11 24.53 4.07
C SER A 520 -25.39 25.15 3.52
N LEU A 521 -26.21 24.34 2.85
CA LEU A 521 -27.41 24.76 2.14
C LEU A 521 -28.57 23.81 2.45
N ALA A 522 -29.76 24.36 2.68
CA ALA A 522 -31.01 23.60 2.73
C ALA A 522 -31.72 23.69 1.38
N ILE A 523 -31.95 22.55 0.73
CA ILE A 523 -32.57 22.46 -0.59
C ILE A 523 -33.90 21.72 -0.48
N VAL A 524 -34.96 22.36 -0.96
CA VAL A 524 -36.30 21.75 -1.02
C VAL A 524 -36.41 20.92 -2.30
N VAL A 525 -36.66 19.62 -2.14
CA VAL A 525 -36.82 18.64 -3.21
C VAL A 525 -38.30 18.22 -3.31
N PRO A 526 -38.98 18.46 -4.45
CA PRO A 526 -40.37 18.08 -4.62
C PRO A 526 -40.54 16.55 -4.68
N SER A 527 -41.72 16.05 -4.31
CA SER A 527 -42.04 14.62 -4.45
C SER A 527 -41.97 14.16 -5.91
N GLY A 528 -41.41 12.98 -6.17
CA GLY A 528 -41.30 12.38 -7.51
C GLY A 528 -40.03 11.55 -7.70
N LYS A 529 -39.83 11.08 -8.93
CA LYS A 529 -38.73 10.15 -9.28
C LYS A 529 -37.84 10.70 -10.37
N GLU A 530 -36.58 10.26 -10.39
CA GLU A 530 -35.55 10.59 -11.39
C GLU A 530 -35.41 12.10 -11.61
N GLN A 531 -35.37 12.86 -10.52
CA GLN A 531 -35.33 14.33 -10.54
C GLN A 531 -33.89 14.83 -10.42
N TRP A 532 -33.48 15.75 -11.29
CA TRP A 532 -32.23 16.49 -11.08
C TRP A 532 -32.46 17.67 -10.13
N VAL A 533 -31.81 17.64 -8.98
CA VAL A 533 -31.81 18.71 -7.97
C VAL A 533 -30.52 19.51 -8.08
N GLU A 534 -30.64 20.84 -8.17
CA GLU A 534 -29.48 21.75 -8.24
C GLU A 534 -29.10 22.28 -6.84
N VAL A 535 -27.79 22.29 -6.56
CA VAL A 535 -27.19 22.79 -5.31
C VAL A 535 -26.18 23.90 -5.66
N PRO A 536 -26.45 25.19 -5.34
CA PRO A 536 -25.63 26.33 -5.78
C PRO A 536 -24.48 26.65 -4.80
N PHE A 537 -23.38 25.90 -4.90
CA PHE A 537 -22.24 25.96 -3.96
C PHE A 537 -21.26 27.14 -4.14
N HIS A 538 -21.40 27.99 -5.17
CA HIS A 538 -20.63 29.22 -5.38
C HIS A 538 -19.23 29.27 -4.71
N TYR A 539 -18.33 28.37 -5.12
CA TYR A 539 -16.99 28.21 -4.54
C TYR A 539 -15.92 28.46 -5.61
N GLU A 540 -14.82 29.11 -5.21
CA GLU A 540 -13.69 29.43 -6.08
C GLU A 540 -12.37 29.13 -5.35
N THR A 541 -11.42 28.57 -6.08
CA THR A 541 -10.08 28.23 -5.59
C THR A 541 -9.03 28.65 -6.63
N ASN A 542 -7.89 29.13 -6.15
CA ASN A 542 -6.76 29.51 -7.01
C ASN A 542 -5.93 28.29 -7.45
N GLU A 543 -5.99 27.20 -6.70
CA GLU A 543 -5.28 25.96 -6.98
C GLU A 543 -6.27 24.81 -7.10
N PRO A 544 -6.06 23.87 -8.04
CA PRO A 544 -6.85 22.65 -8.10
C PRO A 544 -6.83 21.91 -6.76
N CYS A 545 -8.00 21.49 -6.28
CA CYS A 545 -8.15 20.80 -5.00
C CYS A 545 -9.24 19.72 -5.09
N ASN A 546 -9.30 18.83 -4.11
CA ASN A 546 -10.47 17.97 -3.89
C ASN A 546 -11.44 18.64 -2.90
N VAL A 547 -12.73 18.59 -3.21
CA VAL A 547 -13.80 18.98 -2.29
C VAL A 547 -14.63 17.76 -1.90
N PHE A 548 -15.29 17.84 -0.74
CA PHE A 548 -16.16 16.79 -0.23
C PHE A 548 -17.54 17.37 0.04
N VAL A 549 -18.58 16.80 -0.56
CA VAL A 549 -19.97 17.17 -0.33
C VAL A 549 -20.63 16.13 0.55
N THR A 550 -21.23 16.55 1.66
CA THR A 550 -22.07 15.71 2.51
C THR A 550 -23.54 16.00 2.23
N ILE A 551 -24.37 14.96 2.15
CA ILE A 551 -25.82 15.04 2.07
C ILE A 551 -26.35 14.40 3.36
N GLU A 552 -27.09 15.14 4.19
CA GLU A 552 -27.64 14.58 5.43
C GLU A 552 -28.64 13.46 5.16
N GLY A 553 -28.72 12.49 6.09
CA GLY A 553 -29.67 11.39 6.02
C GLY A 553 -31.11 11.90 6.03
N HIS A 554 -31.97 11.37 5.15
CA HIS A 554 -33.37 11.71 5.07
C HIS A 554 -34.22 10.49 4.70
N GLU A 555 -35.17 10.14 5.57
CA GLU A 555 -36.12 9.06 5.31
C GLU A 555 -37.00 9.40 4.09
N GLY A 556 -37.05 8.50 3.10
CA GLY A 556 -37.84 8.70 1.88
C GLY A 556 -37.07 9.28 0.69
N VAL A 557 -35.83 9.74 0.87
CA VAL A 557 -34.97 10.14 -0.25
C VAL A 557 -34.07 8.99 -0.69
N ARG A 558 -33.90 8.85 -2.01
CA ARG A 558 -32.92 7.93 -2.60
C ARG A 558 -32.04 8.67 -3.60
N LEU A 559 -30.74 8.40 -3.56
CA LEU A 559 -29.78 8.89 -4.54
C LEU A 559 -29.63 7.86 -5.65
N HIS A 560 -29.65 8.28 -6.91
CA HIS A 560 -29.35 7.35 -8.01
C HIS A 560 -27.85 7.05 -8.07
N GLN A 561 -27.51 5.81 -8.43
CA GLN A 561 -26.14 5.34 -8.62
C GLN A 561 -25.87 5.04 -10.09
N SER A 562 -24.67 5.33 -10.55
CA SER A 562 -24.19 5.02 -11.90
C SER A 562 -23.31 3.76 -11.89
N ALA A 563 -23.31 3.03 -13.00
CA ALA A 563 -22.35 1.95 -13.25
C ALA A 563 -21.05 2.45 -13.92
N GLN A 564 -20.92 3.76 -14.14
CA GLN A 564 -19.76 4.38 -14.79
C GLN A 564 -18.90 5.12 -13.76
N PRO A 565 -17.82 4.51 -13.25
CA PRO A 565 -16.88 5.20 -12.38
C PRO A 565 -16.11 6.27 -13.15
N LEU A 566 -15.80 7.37 -12.47
CA LEU A 566 -14.89 8.42 -12.94
C LEU A 566 -13.71 8.52 -11.97
N PHE A 567 -12.49 8.45 -12.48
CA PHE A 567 -11.30 8.56 -11.64
C PHE A 567 -11.22 9.94 -11.01
N GLY A 568 -10.98 10.03 -9.70
CA GLY A 568 -11.06 11.29 -8.95
C GLY A 568 -12.43 11.56 -8.33
N VAL A 569 -13.47 10.79 -8.66
CA VAL A 569 -14.81 10.90 -8.05
C VAL A 569 -15.07 9.70 -7.14
N LEU A 570 -15.26 9.95 -5.84
CA LEU A 570 -15.51 8.90 -4.85
C LEU A 570 -16.83 9.15 -4.11
N CYS A 571 -17.52 8.08 -3.73
CA CYS A 571 -18.77 8.15 -2.98
C CYS A 571 -18.65 7.39 -1.66
N PHE A 572 -19.33 7.89 -0.63
CA PHE A 572 -19.18 7.40 0.73
C PHE A 572 -20.54 7.27 1.41
N ALA A 573 -20.67 6.28 2.28
CA ALA A 573 -21.72 6.16 3.26
C ALA A 573 -21.17 6.65 4.60
N GLY A 574 -21.87 7.59 5.21
CA GLY A 574 -21.67 7.99 6.60
C GLY A 574 -22.08 6.86 7.53
N ARG A 575 -21.28 6.62 8.57
CA ARG A 575 -21.60 5.65 9.62
C ARG A 575 -22.17 6.34 10.84
N ASP A 576 -23.25 5.78 11.39
CA ASP A 576 -23.83 6.24 12.65
C ASP A 576 -23.03 5.67 13.83
N GLY A 577 -22.86 6.47 14.88
CA GLY A 577 -22.07 6.11 16.07
C GLY A 577 -22.69 5.07 16.97
N SER A 578 -23.73 4.37 16.50
CA SER A 578 -24.50 3.38 17.24
C SER A 578 -23.79 2.04 17.38
N SER A 579 -22.71 1.80 16.62
CA SER A 579 -21.85 0.64 16.84
C SER A 579 -21.00 0.83 18.11
N PRO A 580 -21.11 -0.08 19.11
CA PRO A 580 -20.35 0.01 20.36
C PRO A 580 -18.83 0.08 20.15
N ASP A 581 -18.32 -0.50 19.05
CA ASP A 581 -16.90 -0.54 18.71
C ASP A 581 -16.34 0.82 18.23
N PHE A 582 -17.22 1.75 17.81
CA PHE A 582 -16.81 2.98 17.13
C PHE A 582 -17.32 4.27 17.79
N ALA A 583 -18.30 4.20 18.70
CA ALA A 583 -18.97 5.36 19.30
C ALA A 583 -18.02 6.40 19.93
N HIS A 584 -16.92 5.96 20.57
CA HIS A 584 -15.94 6.86 21.19
C HIS A 584 -14.89 7.44 20.23
N PHE A 585 -14.73 6.86 19.03
CA PHE A 585 -13.66 7.22 18.11
C PHE A 585 -14.10 8.23 17.05
N MET A 586 -15.37 8.22 16.63
CA MET A 586 -15.82 8.97 15.45
C MET A 586 -15.75 10.50 15.55
N GLU A 587 -15.93 11.10 16.74
CA GLU A 587 -15.76 12.56 16.90
C GLU A 587 -14.29 13.00 16.75
N SER A 588 -13.35 12.07 16.91
CA SER A 588 -11.89 12.33 16.85
C SER A 588 -11.18 11.73 15.63
N GLN A 589 -11.82 10.83 14.88
CA GLN A 589 -11.23 10.08 13.76
C GLN A 589 -12.17 10.11 12.55
N LYS A 590 -12.04 11.14 11.72
CA LYS A 590 -12.97 11.41 10.62
C LYS A 590 -12.89 10.38 9.50
N THR A 591 -11.73 9.72 9.34
CA THR A 591 -11.51 8.71 8.29
C THR A 591 -12.47 7.53 8.36
N ILE A 592 -12.74 7.03 9.57
CA ILE A 592 -13.60 5.85 9.76
C ILE A 592 -15.09 6.19 9.78
N ALA A 593 -15.45 7.48 9.86
CA ALA A 593 -16.83 7.94 9.76
C ALA A 593 -17.38 7.81 8.33
N TRP A 594 -16.50 7.73 7.33
CA TRP A 594 -16.87 7.69 5.90
C TRP A 594 -16.37 6.40 5.24
N SER A 595 -17.31 5.53 4.89
CA SER A 595 -17.06 4.22 4.31
C SER A 595 -17.36 4.19 2.82
N MET A 596 -16.54 3.49 2.04
CA MET A 596 -16.82 3.21 0.64
C MET A 596 -17.51 1.86 0.40
N ASP A 597 -17.85 1.15 1.48
CA ASP A 597 -18.54 -0.13 1.43
C ASP A 597 -19.87 -0.03 0.66
N GLY A 598 -20.06 -0.92 -0.32
CA GLY A 598 -21.19 -0.89 -1.27
C GLY A 598 -21.21 0.28 -2.27
N LEU A 599 -20.26 1.22 -2.19
CA LEU A 599 -20.20 2.43 -3.03
C LEU A 599 -18.92 2.53 -3.88
N ASN A 600 -17.96 1.60 -3.70
CA ASN A 600 -16.77 1.56 -4.55
C ASN A 600 -17.15 1.28 -6.01
N ARG A 601 -16.66 2.13 -6.91
CA ARG A 601 -16.93 2.10 -8.37
C ARG A 601 -18.40 2.20 -8.78
N THR A 602 -19.29 2.60 -7.86
CA THR A 602 -20.73 2.83 -8.08
C THR A 602 -21.13 4.25 -7.66
N PRO A 603 -20.57 5.29 -8.31
CA PRO A 603 -20.74 6.66 -7.85
C PRO A 603 -22.19 7.11 -7.96
N PHE A 604 -22.61 8.07 -7.12
CA PHE A 604 -23.90 8.72 -7.29
C PHE A 604 -23.98 9.44 -8.64
N CYS A 605 -25.16 9.44 -9.26
CA CYS A 605 -25.46 10.19 -10.48
C CYS A 605 -25.43 11.69 -10.17
N ALA A 606 -24.37 12.34 -10.62
CA ALA A 606 -24.05 13.72 -10.30
C ALA A 606 -23.48 14.44 -11.53
N VAL A 607 -23.76 15.75 -11.62
CA VAL A 607 -23.14 16.64 -12.61
C VAL A 607 -22.54 17.84 -11.88
N VAL A 608 -21.25 18.08 -12.08
CA VAL A 608 -20.54 19.23 -11.52
C VAL A 608 -20.42 20.31 -12.60
N GLU A 609 -20.75 21.56 -12.25
CA GLU A 609 -20.67 22.72 -13.14
C GLU A 609 -19.89 23.86 -12.46
N PRO A 610 -19.06 24.63 -13.19
CA PRO A 610 -18.80 24.54 -14.64
C PRO A 610 -17.89 23.35 -15.02
N GLU A 611 -17.50 23.27 -16.29
CA GLU A 611 -16.48 22.33 -16.77
C GLU A 611 -15.17 22.47 -15.99
N THR A 612 -14.47 21.35 -15.80
CA THR A 612 -13.23 21.26 -15.02
C THR A 612 -12.00 21.14 -15.93
N GLU A 613 -10.88 21.70 -15.45
CA GLU A 613 -9.55 21.50 -16.05
C GLU A 613 -8.72 20.44 -15.30
N ALA A 614 -9.31 19.70 -14.35
CA ALA A 614 -8.61 18.75 -13.49
C ALA A 614 -7.86 17.62 -14.25
N TYR A 615 -8.25 17.34 -15.49
CA TYR A 615 -7.68 16.29 -16.34
C TYR A 615 -6.87 16.83 -17.53
N ALA A 616 -6.44 18.10 -17.46
CA ALA A 616 -5.73 18.76 -18.55
C ALA A 616 -4.47 18.01 -18.99
N PRO A 617 -4.06 18.08 -20.27
CA PRO A 617 -2.86 17.42 -20.78
C PRO A 617 -1.58 17.83 -20.05
N ALA A 618 -1.52 19.06 -19.50
CA ALA A 618 -0.36 19.51 -18.72
C ALA A 618 -0.08 18.67 -17.46
N SER A 619 -1.07 17.90 -16.97
CA SER A 619 -0.91 17.03 -15.81
C SER A 619 0.16 15.95 -16.01
N ILE A 620 0.36 15.45 -17.23
CA ILE A 620 1.34 14.36 -17.49
C ILE A 620 2.81 14.78 -17.38
N ILE A 621 3.08 16.08 -17.21
CA ILE A 621 4.42 16.66 -17.06
C ILE A 621 4.53 17.55 -15.82
N ASN A 622 3.54 17.51 -14.91
CA ASN A 622 3.54 18.34 -13.70
C ASN A 622 4.38 17.75 -12.55
N GLY A 623 4.82 16.50 -12.72
CA GLY A 623 5.73 15.75 -11.87
C GLY A 623 5.07 14.91 -10.76
N TYR A 624 3.76 14.95 -10.58
CA TYR A 624 3.09 14.05 -9.65
C TYR A 624 2.81 12.70 -10.33
N THR A 625 3.14 11.61 -9.63
CA THR A 625 2.95 10.24 -10.14
C THR A 625 1.70 9.57 -9.60
N ARG A 626 0.86 10.31 -8.86
CA ARG A 626 -0.38 9.82 -8.23
C ARG A 626 -1.27 10.98 -7.77
N PRO A 627 -2.53 10.71 -7.41
CA PRO A 627 -3.44 11.73 -6.87
C PRO A 627 -2.84 12.48 -5.66
N TYR A 628 -2.94 13.80 -5.69
CA TYR A 628 -2.50 14.72 -4.64
C TYR A 628 -3.17 16.07 -4.87
N GLY A 629 -4.16 16.45 -4.05
CA GLY A 629 -4.97 17.65 -4.29
C GLY A 629 -5.81 17.59 -5.57
N GLY A 630 -6.02 16.40 -6.12
CA GLY A 630 -6.69 16.19 -7.40
C GLY A 630 -6.24 14.87 -8.03
N PRO A 631 -6.76 14.53 -9.22
CA PRO A 631 -6.45 13.26 -9.89
C PRO A 631 -5.01 13.19 -10.43
N GLN A 632 -4.40 14.33 -10.78
CA GLN A 632 -3.01 14.43 -11.27
C GLN A 632 -2.70 13.51 -12.47
N LEU A 633 -3.60 13.49 -13.46
CA LEU A 633 -3.43 12.73 -14.69
C LEU A 633 -4.18 13.38 -15.85
N TRP A 634 -3.85 13.00 -17.09
CA TRP A 634 -4.70 13.25 -18.24
C TRP A 634 -5.73 12.13 -18.41
N MET A 635 -6.98 12.51 -18.70
CA MET A 635 -8.08 11.62 -19.01
C MET A 635 -8.79 12.13 -20.26
N SER A 636 -8.94 11.27 -21.26
CA SER A 636 -9.66 11.59 -22.50
C SER A 636 -11.17 11.69 -22.26
N GLU A 637 -11.92 12.19 -23.25
CA GLU A 637 -13.34 11.84 -23.36
C GLU A 637 -13.52 10.33 -23.58
N ALA A 638 -14.76 9.84 -23.51
CA ALA A 638 -15.04 8.44 -23.76
C ALA A 638 -14.64 8.06 -25.20
N MET A 639 -13.76 7.07 -25.33
CA MET A 639 -13.28 6.58 -26.62
C MET A 639 -14.45 6.03 -27.44
N SER A 640 -14.53 6.41 -28.72
CA SER A 640 -15.46 5.78 -29.64
C SER A 640 -15.04 4.32 -29.91
N GLU A 641 -15.99 3.45 -30.29
CA GLU A 641 -15.68 2.08 -30.66
C GLU A 641 -14.67 2.02 -31.81
N GLY A 642 -13.50 1.40 -31.58
CA GLY A 642 -12.39 1.36 -32.54
C GLY A 642 -11.68 2.71 -32.77
N GLY A 643 -12.02 3.74 -31.99
CA GLY A 643 -11.36 5.04 -32.01
C GLY A 643 -10.08 5.05 -31.19
N GLU A 644 -9.20 5.99 -31.51
CA GLU A 644 -7.93 6.19 -30.82
C GLU A 644 -7.92 7.55 -30.13
N GLU A 645 -7.34 7.59 -28.94
CA GLU A 645 -7.05 8.85 -28.25
C GLU A 645 -5.55 9.02 -28.19
N TRP A 646 -5.06 10.25 -28.22
CA TRP A 646 -3.64 10.53 -28.14
C TRP A 646 -3.33 11.70 -27.24
N ILE A 647 -2.16 11.64 -26.63
CA ILE A 647 -1.52 12.75 -25.93
C ILE A 647 -0.12 12.95 -26.49
N SER A 648 0.27 14.21 -26.69
CA SER A 648 1.54 14.57 -27.30
C SER A 648 2.30 15.61 -26.48
N LEU A 649 3.62 15.51 -26.57
CA LEU A 649 4.60 16.46 -26.06
C LEU A 649 5.29 17.09 -27.26
N THR A 650 5.35 18.42 -27.32
CA THR A 650 6.03 19.16 -28.39
C THR A 650 7.10 20.07 -27.79
N TRP A 651 8.30 20.06 -28.39
CA TRP A 651 9.43 20.89 -27.98
C TRP A 651 9.68 22.02 -28.97
N GLU A 652 10.25 23.12 -28.48
CA GLU A 652 10.66 24.25 -29.33
C GLU A 652 11.94 23.94 -30.12
N GLN A 653 12.77 23.03 -29.60
CA GLN A 653 13.98 22.53 -30.23
C GLN A 653 13.93 21.00 -30.28
N GLU A 654 14.69 20.43 -31.21
CA GLU A 654 14.83 18.99 -31.32
C GLU A 654 15.46 18.40 -30.04
N VAL A 655 14.93 17.26 -29.59
CA VAL A 655 15.46 16.48 -28.47
C VAL A 655 15.89 15.11 -28.95
N ALA A 656 16.95 14.56 -28.35
CA ALA A 656 17.46 13.23 -28.66
C ALA A 656 16.87 12.21 -27.67
N ALA A 657 15.71 11.64 -27.98
CA ALA A 657 15.06 10.69 -27.07
C ALA A 657 15.72 9.30 -27.16
N SER A 658 16.15 8.72 -26.04
CA SER A 658 16.65 7.34 -25.96
C SER A 658 15.85 6.46 -25.01
N GLU A 659 15.25 7.03 -23.96
CA GLU A 659 14.39 6.33 -23.03
C GLU A 659 13.09 7.12 -22.80
N ILE A 660 11.96 6.45 -23.00
CA ILE A 660 10.63 6.99 -22.75
C ILE A 660 9.99 6.18 -21.61
N ARG A 661 9.56 6.87 -20.56
CA ARG A 661 8.84 6.24 -19.44
C ARG A 661 7.42 6.73 -19.40
N ILE A 662 6.49 5.83 -19.12
CA ILE A 662 5.06 6.11 -19.06
C ILE A 662 4.49 5.47 -17.81
N ILE A 663 3.80 6.28 -17.01
CA ILE A 663 3.01 5.80 -15.88
C ILE A 663 1.54 5.87 -16.30
N PHE A 664 0.90 4.71 -16.41
CA PHE A 664 -0.53 4.60 -16.68
C PHE A 664 -1.36 4.64 -15.39
N ASN A 665 -2.66 4.91 -15.51
CA ASN A 665 -3.55 4.77 -14.36
C ASN A 665 -3.86 3.29 -14.13
N ASP A 666 -3.62 2.81 -12.91
CA ASP A 666 -3.97 1.47 -12.45
C ASP A 666 -4.94 1.54 -11.26
N ASP A 667 -5.60 2.69 -11.06
CA ASP A 667 -6.53 2.94 -9.97
C ASP A 667 -5.97 2.57 -8.58
N VAL A 668 -5.04 3.39 -8.08
CA VAL A 668 -4.42 3.22 -6.75
C VAL A 668 -5.40 3.36 -5.57
N ASN A 669 -6.70 3.56 -5.84
CA ASN A 669 -7.75 3.47 -4.83
C ASN A 669 -8.27 2.04 -4.64
N GLU A 670 -8.18 1.19 -5.67
CA GLU A 670 -8.65 -0.20 -5.59
C GLU A 670 -7.79 -0.99 -4.60
N ASP A 671 -8.45 -1.61 -3.61
CA ASP A 671 -7.78 -2.38 -2.57
C ASP A 671 -7.40 -3.77 -3.09
N LEU A 672 -6.09 -4.05 -3.16
CA LEU A 672 -5.55 -5.34 -3.61
C LEU A 672 -4.87 -6.05 -2.45
N ILE A 673 -5.05 -7.37 -2.40
CA ILE A 673 -4.52 -8.22 -1.33
C ILE A 673 -4.07 -9.56 -1.92
N ASN A 674 -2.99 -10.15 -1.41
CA ASN A 674 -2.35 -11.30 -2.07
C ASN A 674 -3.20 -12.60 -2.05
N LEU A 675 -3.97 -12.84 -0.99
CA LEU A 675 -4.80 -14.05 -0.81
C LEU A 675 -6.31 -13.76 -0.87
N HIS A 676 -6.72 -12.66 -1.51
CA HIS A 676 -8.11 -12.25 -1.78
C HIS A 676 -9.10 -12.42 -0.62
N HIS A 677 -8.87 -11.69 0.47
CA HIS A 677 -9.90 -11.51 1.52
C HIS A 677 -11.24 -11.05 0.91
N HIS A 678 -11.17 -10.14 -0.05
CA HIS A 678 -12.24 -9.79 -0.98
C HIS A 678 -11.76 -10.04 -2.41
N ARG A 679 -12.71 -10.19 -3.34
CA ARG A 679 -12.40 -10.39 -4.76
C ARG A 679 -12.68 -9.12 -5.54
N THR A 680 -11.66 -8.62 -6.22
CA THR A 680 -11.82 -7.62 -7.26
C THR A 680 -12.40 -8.29 -8.51
N PRO A 681 -13.41 -7.69 -9.19
CA PRO A 681 -14.17 -8.37 -10.24
C PRO A 681 -13.43 -8.52 -11.58
N PHE A 682 -12.21 -7.98 -11.69
CA PHE A 682 -11.42 -7.97 -12.91
C PHE A 682 -10.02 -8.55 -12.67
N GLU A 683 -9.51 -9.34 -13.62
CA GLU A 683 -8.16 -9.91 -13.56
C GLU A 683 -7.07 -8.87 -13.87
N ILE A 684 -7.43 -7.80 -14.59
CA ILE A 684 -6.59 -6.68 -14.96
C ILE A 684 -7.37 -5.40 -14.68
N LEU A 685 -6.72 -4.41 -14.07
CA LEU A 685 -7.34 -3.13 -13.75
C LEU A 685 -7.88 -2.44 -15.03
N PRO A 686 -9.18 -2.11 -15.09
CA PRO A 686 -9.80 -1.60 -16.32
C PRO A 686 -9.17 -0.31 -16.86
N GLU A 687 -8.66 0.54 -15.97
CA GLU A 687 -8.04 1.84 -16.27
C GLU A 687 -6.70 1.71 -17.01
N LEU A 688 -6.03 0.56 -16.90
CA LEU A 688 -4.76 0.35 -17.57
C LEU A 688 -4.93 0.38 -19.08
N VAL A 689 -4.15 1.23 -19.75
CA VAL A 689 -3.99 1.22 -21.20
C VAL A 689 -3.42 -0.15 -21.61
N ARG A 690 -4.10 -0.81 -22.56
CA ARG A 690 -3.79 -2.16 -23.01
C ARG A 690 -2.92 -2.15 -24.27
N ASP A 691 -3.38 -1.47 -25.30
CA ASP A 691 -2.71 -1.40 -26.59
C ASP A 691 -2.39 0.07 -26.91
N TYR A 692 -1.14 0.36 -27.26
CA TYR A 692 -0.70 1.72 -27.58
C TYR A 692 0.53 1.73 -28.47
N ARG A 693 0.79 2.89 -29.08
CA ARG A 693 2.01 3.15 -29.83
C ARG A 693 2.62 4.49 -29.46
N LEU A 694 3.95 4.54 -29.54
CA LEU A 694 4.74 5.75 -29.40
C LEU A 694 5.17 6.20 -30.78
N GLU A 695 4.94 7.46 -31.10
CA GLU A 695 5.30 8.06 -32.36
C GLU A 695 6.15 9.30 -32.13
N GLY A 696 7.25 9.42 -32.88
CA GLY A 696 8.12 10.58 -32.88
C GLY A 696 7.97 11.38 -34.16
N LEU A 697 7.90 12.70 -34.06
CA LEU A 697 7.96 13.60 -35.22
C LEU A 697 9.42 13.89 -35.54
N THR A 698 9.88 13.32 -36.65
CA THR A 698 11.24 13.49 -37.20
C THR A 698 11.21 14.42 -38.41
N GLU A 699 12.38 14.74 -39.00
CA GLU A 699 12.45 15.44 -40.29
C GLU A 699 11.67 14.74 -41.41
N GLN A 700 11.48 13.41 -41.33
CA GLN A 700 10.75 12.61 -42.31
C GLN A 700 9.24 12.50 -42.00
N GLY A 701 8.76 13.18 -40.95
CA GLY A 701 7.40 13.12 -40.46
C GLY A 701 7.23 12.20 -39.24
N TRP A 702 5.97 11.88 -38.93
CA TRP A 702 5.63 10.98 -37.83
C TRP A 702 6.06 9.55 -38.12
N ARG A 703 6.81 8.96 -37.17
CA ARG A 703 7.28 7.57 -37.23
C ARG A 703 6.95 6.85 -35.95
N THR A 704 6.48 5.61 -36.03
CA THR A 704 6.31 4.74 -34.86
C THR A 704 7.67 4.34 -34.29
N LEU A 705 7.91 4.70 -33.03
CA LEU A 705 9.11 4.34 -32.26
C LEU A 705 8.92 3.01 -31.52
N HIS A 706 7.72 2.75 -31.00
CA HIS A 706 7.36 1.52 -30.29
C HIS A 706 5.88 1.22 -30.46
N ARG A 707 5.50 -0.07 -30.43
CA ARG A 707 4.12 -0.50 -30.29
C ARG A 707 4.02 -1.58 -29.23
N GLU A 708 3.05 -1.43 -28.35
CA GLU A 708 2.77 -2.35 -27.25
C GLU A 708 1.36 -2.91 -27.39
N THR A 709 1.20 -4.20 -27.07
CA THR A 709 -0.11 -4.86 -27.04
C THR A 709 -0.25 -5.69 -25.77
N GLY A 710 -1.43 -5.70 -25.16
CA GLY A 710 -1.72 -6.51 -23.98
C GLY A 710 -0.99 -6.04 -22.71
N ASN A 711 -0.77 -4.73 -22.56
CA ASN A 711 -0.16 -4.16 -21.38
C ASN A 711 -1.00 -4.39 -20.12
N ARG A 712 -0.34 -4.84 -19.06
CA ARG A 712 -0.89 -5.06 -17.71
C ARG A 712 -0.13 -4.32 -16.62
N LYS A 713 0.81 -3.45 -16.99
CA LYS A 713 1.72 -2.78 -16.05
C LYS A 713 1.46 -1.28 -16.02
N ARG A 714 1.54 -0.72 -14.81
CA ARG A 714 1.45 0.71 -14.54
C ARG A 714 2.63 1.47 -15.14
N LEU A 715 3.86 1.13 -14.74
CA LEU A 715 5.08 1.72 -15.28
C LEU A 715 5.57 0.95 -16.51
N ARG A 716 5.81 1.66 -17.61
CA ARG A 716 6.45 1.15 -18.82
C ARG A 716 7.69 1.96 -19.15
N VAL A 717 8.79 1.26 -19.40
CA VAL A 717 10.08 1.85 -19.78
C VAL A 717 10.46 1.33 -21.16
N HIS A 718 10.49 2.24 -22.14
CA HIS A 718 10.84 1.96 -23.52
C HIS A 718 12.23 2.52 -23.80
N ARG A 719 13.19 1.63 -24.07
CA ARG A 719 14.55 2.02 -24.49
C ARG A 719 14.64 1.87 -26.00
N LEU A 720 14.94 2.96 -26.69
CA LEU A 720 15.13 2.96 -28.13
C LEU A 720 16.50 2.37 -28.46
N GLU A 721 16.61 1.69 -29.60
CA GLU A 721 17.87 1.07 -30.04
C GLU A 721 18.99 2.11 -30.25
N ARG A 722 18.61 3.34 -30.58
CA ARG A 722 19.47 4.51 -30.74
C ARG A 722 18.68 5.75 -30.34
N PRO A 723 19.34 6.84 -29.90
CA PRO A 723 18.68 8.12 -29.73
C PRO A 723 17.99 8.55 -31.03
N GLU A 724 16.72 8.90 -30.94
CA GLU A 724 15.92 9.40 -32.06
C GLU A 724 15.66 10.90 -31.87
N ALA A 725 16.07 11.66 -32.87
CA ALA A 725 15.95 13.11 -32.93
C ALA A 725 14.50 13.48 -33.28
N ILE A 726 13.77 14.09 -32.33
CA ILE A 726 12.35 14.38 -32.46
C ILE A 726 12.00 15.80 -31.98
N THR A 727 11.02 16.42 -32.63
CA THR A 727 10.43 17.70 -32.17
C THR A 727 9.07 17.50 -31.47
N ALA A 728 8.50 16.30 -31.58
CA ALA A 728 7.31 15.91 -30.82
C ALA A 728 7.28 14.40 -30.57
N LEU A 729 6.67 14.01 -29.44
CA LEU A 729 6.38 12.64 -29.05
C LEU A 729 4.88 12.52 -28.89
N ARG A 730 4.26 11.48 -29.43
CA ARG A 730 2.84 11.19 -29.29
C ARG A 730 2.65 9.76 -28.78
N LEU A 731 1.94 9.64 -27.66
CA LEU A 731 1.38 8.37 -27.20
C LEU A 731 -0.03 8.25 -27.78
N VAL A 732 -0.25 7.25 -28.63
CA VAL A 732 -1.58 6.92 -29.15
C VAL A 732 -2.10 5.69 -28.42
N VAL A 733 -3.20 5.86 -27.70
CA VAL A 733 -3.94 4.81 -26.99
C VAL A 733 -4.96 4.21 -27.94
N GLU A 734 -4.77 2.91 -28.23
CA GLU A 734 -5.61 2.15 -29.16
C GLU A 734 -6.72 1.39 -28.41
N SER A 735 -6.45 0.95 -27.18
CA SER A 735 -7.46 0.38 -26.29
C SER A 735 -7.02 0.35 -24.82
N THR A 736 -7.98 0.13 -23.92
CA THR A 736 -7.79 -0.09 -22.48
C THR A 736 -8.17 -1.53 -22.10
N ASN A 737 -7.95 -1.90 -20.83
CA ASN A 737 -8.39 -3.18 -20.29
C ASN A 737 -9.86 -3.20 -19.85
N GLY A 738 -10.62 -2.11 -20.05
CA GLY A 738 -12.06 -2.06 -19.77
C GLY A 738 -12.61 -0.67 -19.48
N SER A 739 -11.77 0.31 -19.20
CA SER A 739 -12.20 1.70 -19.03
C SER A 739 -12.56 2.34 -20.37
N PRO A 740 -13.65 3.11 -20.47
CA PRO A 740 -13.97 3.82 -21.72
C PRO A 740 -13.05 5.03 -21.96
N TYR A 741 -12.11 5.34 -21.06
CA TYR A 741 -11.26 6.52 -21.13
C TYR A 741 -9.77 6.13 -21.22
N ALA A 742 -9.02 6.81 -22.08
CA ALA A 742 -7.56 6.77 -22.06
C ALA A 742 -7.05 7.60 -20.86
N GLN A 743 -6.18 7.01 -20.04
CA GLN A 743 -5.72 7.62 -18.80
C GLN A 743 -4.21 7.47 -18.63
N VAL A 744 -3.50 8.58 -18.51
CA VAL A 744 -2.03 8.63 -18.41
C VAL A 744 -1.65 9.58 -17.29
N VAL A 745 -0.81 9.11 -16.36
CA VAL A 745 -0.38 9.85 -15.18
C VAL A 745 0.84 10.69 -15.48
N GLU A 746 1.87 10.11 -16.09
CA GLU A 746 3.12 10.83 -16.39
C GLU A 746 3.80 10.27 -17.65
N ILE A 747 4.45 11.15 -18.42
CA ILE A 747 5.39 10.76 -19.47
C ILE A 747 6.73 11.46 -19.19
N ARG A 748 7.82 10.67 -19.16
CA ARG A 748 9.19 11.19 -19.06
C ARG A 748 10.00 10.82 -20.30
N VAL A 749 10.92 11.69 -20.69
CA VAL A 749 11.78 11.48 -21.87
C VAL A 749 13.22 11.82 -21.49
N TYR A 750 14.13 10.88 -21.73
CA TYR A 750 15.56 11.01 -21.41
C TYR A 750 16.42 10.81 -22.65
N GLU A 751 17.60 11.44 -22.64
CA GLU A 751 18.68 11.26 -23.62
C GLU A 751 19.55 10.03 -23.33
#